data_AF-A0A947QE45-F1
#
_entry.id   AF-A0A947QE45-F1
#
_cell.length_a   1.000
_cell.length_b   1.000
_cell.length_c   1.000
_cell.angle_alpha   90.00
_cell.angle_beta   90.00
_cell.angle_gamma   90.00
#
_symmetry.space_group_name_H-M   'P 1'
#
loop_
_entity.id
_entity.type
_entity.pdbx_description
1 polymer ?
#
loop_
_entity_poly.entity_id
_entity_poly.type
_entity_poly.pdbx_seq_one_letter_code
_entity_poly.pdbx_strand_id
1 'polypeptide(L)'
;LFDEVRSFYPFEALARPDFDAVVGMLSGRYSGSRVKELSGRVYLDAERSTIKAREGAAMLLYSSGGSIPDRGYYAMRLAGDGGKIGELDEEFVFERRVGNSFSFGSQAWRIVDIGDEAVTVAPLDRDADFMPFWKADKAPRGSSVCLRMLDACADYQVDPAGFASRLAALGFLPGAADALADFLGSQARAQGGSPLPSRAIVPVEIFRDPGKKGDSTAIVLHTLRGAAVNEPLGIALAAAIEADVGLRVDRLYDDDSVSVAVPLADRAEAEAALRAALAGLALPESLGGRIREGLERSGAFGAAFRENAGRALLLPRQGFGKRTPLWVTRLRAKRLYEKTAGFADFPIAKETWKSVLEGRFDMAALSALCAGLSDGSVGLSVFSPRAPSPFARQSGWAETNRYLYEGDEMPGRKAQAQGTGRLSAGDEAIRAAVAGGSSRPRVDPELALAFGRRLRRELPGWAPETPEALADWVDERVAIPLPEWEALLAACPPELARAAASALAASGEGEGPGPGEGGSLLHRLRTSRFPGASVDAVVRKERLAALGDSPLESPARLAAEWLRSTGPVPIDSVSGLFGLGCESGLAALEAAGAAIVPDLAALGGPAGLPGACDGDVLESLFRQARKAARPAVKALPASDLPSFFAAMQGLRDRASEALDAATGAESRISDEEGIEATRRALLPLSGFPAAAALWETEILPARVRAYRPEYLDALLSSGEFLWYGAGRETVAFVRAEEFEAFAPRAASALLGPGDAPEDAWAVKDRLGLSIAELEERMWAEIWSGAIGSEGFEAVRRAAAAGFARVSSRQEGDAGAKDEPARAGGRRGRVPAALRGRWKSGAPVPGRWFALELEDDRDEADRLELAAVAARASARRFGIVCKATLEREAPGLGWSSLGQAVRRLELSGEFVWGRFFEGLDGPQFMSAQAFALFQDGGFRDRLWSANACDPASPSGLSADGLGPGLPSRLAVNRLSMQGGATLCVARRSWRELNIAPGPSEPATVPALSFLLEARRRAVAPERRVAVETINSAPAASSAYAPLLSELGFDSDRGSLTLW
;
A
#
# COMPACT_ATOMS: atom_id res chain seq x y z
N LEU A 1 48.36 -9.40 7.92
CA LEU A 1 46.99 -9.39 7.37
C LEU A 1 46.97 -9.37 5.84
N PHE A 2 47.43 -8.33 5.15
CA PHE A 2 47.43 -8.30 3.67
C PHE A 2 48.15 -9.50 3.04
N ASP A 3 49.39 -9.78 3.46
CA ASP A 3 50.18 -10.89 2.94
C ASP A 3 49.55 -12.25 3.25
N GLU A 4 48.90 -12.37 4.41
CA GLU A 4 48.19 -13.58 4.84
C GLU A 4 46.94 -13.83 3.97
N VAL A 5 46.16 -12.79 3.65
CA VAL A 5 44.99 -12.90 2.76
C VAL A 5 45.42 -13.34 1.36
N ARG A 6 46.56 -12.86 0.85
CA ARG A 6 47.09 -13.27 -0.45
C ARG A 6 47.56 -14.73 -0.51
N SER A 7 47.71 -15.41 0.62
CA SER A 7 48.04 -16.84 0.63
C SER A 7 46.87 -17.76 0.21
N PHE A 8 45.64 -17.23 0.18
CA PHE A 8 44.46 -17.96 -0.27
C PHE A 8 44.25 -17.81 -1.79
N TYR A 9 43.99 -18.92 -2.50
CA TYR A 9 43.86 -18.97 -3.97
C TYR A 9 42.95 -17.88 -4.59
N PRO A 10 41.73 -17.59 -4.06
CA PRO A 10 40.87 -16.54 -4.65
C PRO A 10 41.43 -15.12 -4.55
N PHE A 11 42.43 -14.88 -3.69
CA PHE A 11 43.00 -13.56 -3.39
C PHE A 11 44.48 -13.43 -3.77
N GLU A 12 45.06 -14.40 -4.47
CA GLU A 12 46.49 -14.40 -4.83
C GLU A 12 46.88 -13.13 -5.63
N ALA A 13 45.97 -12.65 -6.48
CA ALA A 13 46.10 -11.43 -7.29
C ALA A 13 45.50 -10.15 -6.64
N LEU A 14 45.16 -10.16 -5.34
CA LEU A 14 44.56 -9.01 -4.67
C LEU A 14 45.51 -7.79 -4.66
N ALA A 15 45.05 -6.68 -5.24
CA ALA A 15 45.79 -5.42 -5.25
C ALA A 15 45.76 -4.72 -3.89
N ARG A 16 46.87 -4.10 -3.49
CA ARG A 16 46.97 -3.40 -2.20
C ARG A 16 45.93 -2.27 -2.03
N PRO A 17 45.67 -1.41 -3.05
CA PRO A 17 44.62 -0.39 -2.93
C PRO A 17 43.23 -0.95 -2.66
N ASP A 18 42.89 -2.13 -3.21
CA ASP A 18 41.58 -2.77 -2.98
C ASP A 18 41.46 -3.29 -1.55
N PHE A 19 42.53 -3.86 -1.01
CA PHE A 19 42.61 -4.24 0.40
C PHE A 19 42.43 -3.02 1.32
N ASP A 20 43.16 -1.93 1.05
CA ASP A 20 43.08 -0.71 1.86
C ASP A 20 41.70 -0.04 1.74
N ALA A 21 41.03 -0.12 0.59
CA ALA A 21 39.66 0.37 0.42
C ALA A 21 38.65 -0.43 1.28
N VAL A 22 38.78 -1.75 1.36
CA VAL A 22 37.95 -2.59 2.24
C VAL A 22 38.22 -2.27 3.72
N VAL A 23 39.48 -2.13 4.13
CA VAL A 23 39.83 -1.74 5.51
C VAL A 23 39.32 -0.33 5.82
N GLY A 24 39.43 0.60 4.88
CA GLY A 24 38.87 1.95 4.98
C GLY A 24 37.36 1.94 5.16
N MET A 25 36.64 1.13 4.37
CA MET A 25 35.20 0.95 4.51
C MET A 25 34.84 0.40 5.89
N LEU A 26 35.54 -0.66 6.34
CA LEU A 26 35.29 -1.28 7.65
C LEU A 26 35.68 -0.38 8.82
N SER A 27 36.60 0.57 8.65
CA SER A 27 36.96 1.55 9.69
C SER A 27 36.09 2.81 9.69
N GLY A 28 35.13 2.91 8.76
CA GLY A 28 34.14 3.99 8.72
C GLY A 28 34.46 5.15 7.78
N ARG A 29 35.34 4.99 6.79
CA ARG A 29 35.70 6.02 5.77
C ARG A 29 34.48 6.66 5.08
N TYR A 30 33.38 5.91 4.94
CA TYR A 30 32.16 6.36 4.26
C TYR A 30 31.01 6.75 5.22
N SER A 31 31.27 6.83 6.54
CA SER A 31 30.25 7.10 7.56
C SER A 31 29.54 8.45 7.42
N GLY A 32 30.19 9.46 6.82
CA GLY A 32 29.60 10.77 6.53
C GLY A 32 28.44 10.77 5.52
N SER A 33 28.15 9.63 4.89
CA SER A 33 27.01 9.43 3.96
C SER A 33 25.65 9.26 4.65
N ARG A 34 25.60 9.31 5.99
CA ARG A 34 24.39 9.17 6.84
C ARG A 34 23.72 7.79 6.78
N VAL A 35 24.49 6.75 6.44
CA VAL A 35 24.00 5.37 6.43
C VAL A 35 24.59 4.64 7.63
N LYS A 36 23.72 4.19 8.56
CA LYS A 36 24.14 3.52 9.80
C LYS A 36 24.94 2.24 9.52
N GLU A 37 24.63 1.56 8.43
CA GLU A 37 25.27 0.34 7.96
C GLU A 37 26.77 0.51 7.65
N LEU A 38 27.20 1.75 7.37
CA LEU A 38 28.60 2.14 7.12
C LEU A 38 29.34 2.61 8.38
N SER A 39 28.77 2.40 9.56
CA SER A 39 29.49 2.57 10.82
C SER A 39 30.73 1.68 10.86
N GLY A 40 31.82 2.22 11.43
CA GLY A 40 33.07 1.48 11.57
C GLY A 40 32.86 0.22 12.43
N ARG A 41 33.45 -0.87 12.00
CA ARG A 41 33.47 -2.20 12.66
C ARG A 41 34.84 -2.60 13.14
N VAL A 42 35.87 -1.88 12.69
CA VAL A 42 37.24 -2.02 13.16
C VAL A 42 37.77 -0.65 13.57
N TYR A 43 38.57 -0.62 14.62
CA TYR A 43 39.47 0.48 14.93
C TYR A 43 40.69 0.36 14.02
N LEU A 44 41.04 1.45 13.35
CA LEU A 44 42.26 1.58 12.57
C LEU A 44 43.14 2.65 13.20
N ASP A 45 44.35 2.27 13.61
CA ASP A 45 45.41 3.19 13.99
C ASP A 45 46.42 3.24 12.84
N ALA A 46 46.35 4.30 12.04
CA ALA A 46 47.22 4.49 10.89
C ALA A 46 48.67 4.82 11.28
N GLU A 47 48.89 5.53 12.39
CA GLU A 47 50.23 5.88 12.87
C GLU A 47 50.98 4.64 13.36
N ARG A 48 50.26 3.70 13.99
CA ARG A 48 50.81 2.44 14.50
C ARG A 48 50.63 1.25 13.55
N SER A 49 49.93 1.43 12.43
CA SER A 49 49.58 0.35 11.49
C SER A 49 48.89 -0.85 12.15
N THR A 50 47.98 -0.61 13.11
CA THR A 50 47.25 -1.67 13.82
C THR A 50 45.74 -1.61 13.55
N ILE A 51 45.11 -2.79 13.58
CA ILE A 51 43.68 -2.97 13.37
C ILE A 51 43.09 -3.82 14.51
N LYS A 52 41.97 -3.39 15.08
CA LYS A 52 41.28 -4.10 16.16
C LYS A 52 39.77 -4.13 15.90
N ALA A 53 39.10 -5.26 16.13
CA ALA A 53 37.65 -5.33 15.99
C ALA A 53 36.95 -4.41 17.01
N ARG A 54 35.90 -3.71 16.59
CA ARG A 54 35.01 -2.98 17.50
C ARG A 54 34.12 -3.96 18.26
N GLU A 55 33.60 -3.51 19.39
CA GLU A 55 32.61 -4.25 20.14
C GLU A 55 31.37 -4.54 19.29
N GLY A 56 30.84 -5.77 19.38
CA GLY A 56 29.70 -6.23 18.56
C GLY A 56 30.06 -6.73 17.15
N ALA A 57 31.27 -6.47 16.62
CA ALA A 57 31.67 -6.96 15.29
C ALA A 57 31.67 -8.50 15.19
N ALA A 58 32.07 -9.19 16.25
CA ALA A 58 32.05 -10.66 16.31
C ALA A 58 30.61 -11.21 16.26
N MET A 59 29.67 -10.58 16.96
CA MET A 59 28.26 -10.99 16.94
C MET A 59 27.64 -10.83 15.54
N LEU A 60 27.98 -9.74 14.83
CA LEU A 60 27.57 -9.54 13.44
C LEU A 60 28.09 -10.68 12.55
N LEU A 61 29.36 -11.05 12.69
CA LEU A 61 29.96 -12.15 11.92
C LEU A 61 29.22 -13.48 12.17
N TYR A 62 29.01 -13.85 13.44
CA TYR A 62 28.33 -15.11 13.79
C TYR A 62 26.86 -15.15 13.37
N SER A 63 26.18 -14.01 13.33
CA SER A 63 24.77 -13.92 12.91
C SER A 63 24.55 -13.86 11.39
N SER A 64 25.61 -13.69 10.59
CA SER A 64 25.51 -13.43 9.15
C SER A 64 25.03 -14.63 8.33
N GLY A 65 25.33 -15.86 8.78
CA GLY A 65 25.00 -17.09 8.07
C GLY A 65 26.01 -17.49 6.98
N GLY A 66 27.12 -16.76 6.82
CA GLY A 66 28.22 -17.10 5.91
C GLY A 66 28.09 -16.52 4.51
N SER A 67 28.55 -17.26 3.50
CA SER A 67 28.63 -16.80 2.10
C SER A 67 27.36 -17.06 1.28
N ILE A 68 26.45 -17.89 1.76
CA ILE A 68 25.18 -18.19 1.09
C ILE A 68 24.23 -16.98 1.28
N PRO A 69 23.77 -16.34 0.19
CA PRO A 69 22.94 -15.14 0.29
C PRO A 69 21.56 -15.46 0.87
N ASP A 70 21.00 -14.52 1.65
CA ASP A 70 19.63 -14.63 2.16
C ASP A 70 18.61 -14.32 1.05
N ARG A 71 17.80 -15.32 0.70
CA ARG A 71 16.81 -15.26 -0.38
C ARG A 71 15.36 -15.18 0.13
N GLY A 72 15.17 -15.07 1.45
CA GLY A 72 13.84 -14.91 2.03
C GLY A 72 13.05 -16.23 2.04
N TYR A 73 13.46 -17.20 2.85
CA TYR A 73 12.70 -18.45 2.99
C TYR A 73 11.73 -18.41 4.17
N TYR A 74 10.52 -18.94 4.01
CA TYR A 74 9.59 -19.24 5.10
C TYR A 74 9.87 -20.63 5.67
N ALA A 75 9.83 -20.79 6.99
CA ALA A 75 9.83 -22.12 7.57
C ALA A 75 8.48 -22.81 7.31
N MET A 76 8.48 -24.01 6.74
CA MET A 76 7.26 -24.82 6.63
C MET A 76 7.07 -25.62 7.91
N ARG A 77 5.94 -25.44 8.60
CA ARG A 77 5.66 -26.07 9.90
C ARG A 77 4.35 -26.85 9.90
N LEU A 78 4.30 -27.94 10.63
CA LEU A 78 3.09 -28.75 10.78
C LEU A 78 2.06 -28.04 11.67
N ALA A 79 0.79 -28.07 11.27
CA ALA A 79 -0.32 -27.59 12.08
C ALA A 79 -0.51 -28.47 13.33
N GLY A 80 -0.51 -27.86 14.51
CA GLY A 80 -0.55 -28.55 15.80
C GLY A 80 0.77 -28.42 16.54
N ASP A 81 1.66 -29.40 16.38
CA ASP A 81 2.93 -29.50 17.13
C ASP A 81 4.00 -28.46 16.73
N GLY A 82 3.82 -27.78 15.60
CA GLY A 82 4.73 -26.74 15.10
C GLY A 82 6.07 -27.26 14.58
N GLY A 83 6.20 -28.58 14.38
CA GLY A 83 7.42 -29.21 13.88
C GLY A 83 7.86 -28.62 12.54
N LYS A 84 9.15 -28.25 12.39
CA LYS A 84 9.68 -27.74 11.12
C LYS A 84 9.81 -28.91 10.14
N ILE A 85 9.02 -28.88 9.07
CA ILE A 85 9.01 -29.89 8.01
C ILE A 85 10.02 -29.52 6.92
N GLY A 86 10.15 -28.23 6.63
CA GLY A 86 11.00 -27.74 5.54
C GLY A 86 11.08 -26.22 5.50
N GLU A 87 11.42 -25.71 4.33
CA GLU A 87 11.41 -24.28 4.03
C GLU A 87 10.59 -24.08 2.73
N LEU A 88 10.17 -22.85 2.44
CA LEU A 88 9.48 -22.47 1.21
C LEU A 88 10.02 -21.11 0.74
N ASP A 89 10.07 -20.91 -0.57
CA ASP A 89 10.46 -19.64 -1.20
C ASP A 89 9.43 -18.53 -0.91
N GLU A 90 9.84 -17.32 -0.53
CA GLU A 90 8.94 -16.19 -0.23
C GLU A 90 8.04 -15.83 -1.40
N GLU A 91 8.51 -15.98 -2.64
CA GLU A 91 7.69 -15.70 -3.82
C GLU A 91 6.62 -16.77 -4.01
N PHE A 92 7.00 -18.03 -3.80
CA PHE A 92 6.03 -19.12 -3.78
C PHE A 92 4.97 -18.88 -2.70
N VAL A 93 5.34 -18.39 -1.51
CA VAL A 93 4.39 -18.10 -0.43
C VAL A 93 3.51 -16.89 -0.77
N PHE A 94 4.08 -15.85 -1.37
CA PHE A 94 3.36 -14.62 -1.74
C PHE A 94 2.25 -14.87 -2.76
N GLU A 95 2.47 -15.78 -3.71
CA GLU A 95 1.46 -16.16 -4.70
C GLU A 95 0.32 -17.03 -4.13
N ARG A 96 0.39 -17.40 -2.85
CA ARG A 96 -0.52 -18.38 -2.24
C ARG A 96 -1.40 -17.75 -1.18
N ARG A 97 -2.54 -18.41 -0.96
CA ARG A 97 -3.52 -18.05 0.05
C ARG A 97 -3.73 -19.22 1.00
N VAL A 98 -4.20 -18.92 2.20
CA VAL A 98 -4.70 -19.92 3.14
C VAL A 98 -5.76 -20.78 2.42
N GLY A 99 -5.63 -22.11 2.56
CA GLY A 99 -6.46 -23.10 1.89
C GLY A 99 -5.86 -23.67 0.60
N ASN A 100 -4.88 -23.02 -0.03
CA ASN A 100 -4.17 -23.59 -1.20
C ASN A 100 -3.39 -24.84 -0.80
N SER A 101 -3.29 -25.80 -1.72
CA SER A 101 -2.54 -27.04 -1.50
C SER A 101 -1.36 -27.21 -2.45
N PHE A 102 -0.25 -27.74 -1.94
CA PHE A 102 0.97 -27.97 -2.72
C PHE A 102 1.67 -29.27 -2.33
N SER A 103 2.42 -29.86 -3.25
CA SER A 103 3.17 -31.10 -3.02
C SER A 103 4.55 -30.82 -2.41
N PHE A 104 4.91 -31.42 -1.28
CA PHE A 104 6.27 -31.27 -0.73
C PHE A 104 6.78 -32.63 -0.25
N GLY A 105 7.86 -33.10 -0.88
CA GLY A 105 8.28 -34.49 -0.78
C GLY A 105 7.29 -35.41 -1.49
N SER A 106 6.89 -36.51 -0.85
CA SER A 106 5.90 -37.46 -1.36
C SER A 106 4.47 -37.21 -0.87
N GLN A 107 4.23 -36.07 -0.21
CA GLN A 107 2.96 -35.77 0.47
C GLN A 107 2.39 -34.43 -0.01
N ALA A 108 1.07 -34.36 -0.12
CA ALA A 108 0.35 -33.12 -0.36
C ALA A 108 0.06 -32.41 0.96
N TRP A 109 0.23 -31.09 0.94
CA TRP A 109 0.08 -30.22 2.11
C TRP A 109 -0.92 -29.12 1.80
N ARG A 110 -1.79 -28.77 2.74
CA ARG A 110 -2.69 -27.62 2.68
C ARG A 110 -2.16 -26.52 3.59
N ILE A 111 -2.07 -25.30 3.06
CA ILE A 111 -1.75 -24.10 3.85
C ILE A 111 -2.92 -23.83 4.81
N VAL A 112 -2.64 -23.84 6.11
CA VAL A 112 -3.59 -23.50 7.18
C VAL A 112 -3.39 -22.05 7.62
N ASP A 113 -2.15 -21.57 7.64
CA ASP A 113 -1.81 -20.22 8.03
C ASP A 113 -0.51 -19.77 7.33
N ILE A 114 -0.41 -18.48 7.02
CA ILE A 114 0.79 -17.83 6.49
C ILE A 114 1.14 -16.71 7.47
N GLY A 115 2.04 -17.01 8.41
CA GLY A 115 2.55 -16.04 9.37
C GLY A 115 3.76 -15.27 8.83
N ASP A 116 4.34 -14.38 9.65
CA ASP A 116 5.47 -13.52 9.23
C ASP A 116 6.78 -14.28 8.97
N GLU A 117 6.96 -15.45 9.60
CA GLU A 117 8.21 -16.23 9.56
C GLU A 117 8.03 -17.68 9.07
N ALA A 118 6.79 -18.18 9.09
CA ALA A 118 6.50 -19.57 8.79
C ALA A 118 5.14 -19.75 8.09
N VAL A 119 5.06 -20.79 7.27
CA VAL A 119 3.81 -21.28 6.69
C VAL A 119 3.41 -22.54 7.45
N THR A 120 2.25 -22.50 8.08
CA THR A 120 1.69 -23.64 8.80
C THR A 120 0.87 -24.47 7.82
N VAL A 121 1.16 -25.77 7.73
CA VAL A 121 0.53 -26.70 6.80
C VAL A 121 -0.06 -27.90 7.52
N ALA A 122 -1.16 -28.42 6.97
CA ALA A 122 -1.76 -29.70 7.38
C ALA A 122 -1.64 -30.71 6.23
N PRO A 123 -1.49 -32.01 6.54
CA PRO A 123 -1.44 -33.05 5.51
C PRO A 123 -2.78 -33.13 4.77
N LEU A 124 -2.71 -33.52 3.49
CA LEU A 124 -3.86 -33.64 2.61
C LEU A 124 -3.91 -35.03 1.95
N ASP A 125 -5.06 -35.70 2.03
CA ASP A 125 -5.28 -37.06 1.50
C ASP A 125 -5.66 -37.11 0.01
N ARG A 126 -5.38 -36.03 -0.74
CA ARG A 126 -5.59 -35.95 -2.20
C ARG A 126 -4.41 -35.26 -2.87
N ASP A 127 -4.34 -35.36 -4.18
CA ASP A 127 -3.31 -34.66 -4.97
C ASP A 127 -3.38 -33.14 -4.76
N ALA A 128 -2.19 -32.52 -4.77
CA ALA A 128 -2.03 -31.10 -4.58
C ALA A 128 -2.35 -30.31 -5.84
N ASP A 129 -2.80 -29.07 -5.66
CA ASP A 129 -3.12 -28.17 -6.77
C ASP A 129 -1.85 -27.65 -7.47
N PHE A 130 -0.73 -27.54 -6.74
CA PHE A 130 0.52 -26.95 -7.22
C PHE A 130 1.76 -27.71 -6.73
N MET A 131 2.88 -27.52 -7.42
CA MET A 131 4.20 -27.90 -6.91
C MET A 131 4.93 -26.64 -6.42
N PRO A 132 5.53 -26.63 -5.22
CA PRO A 132 6.34 -25.53 -4.74
C PRO A 132 7.53 -25.39 -5.65
N PHE A 133 7.78 -24.16 -6.07
CA PHE A 133 8.97 -23.81 -6.82
C PHE A 133 9.97 -23.16 -5.89
N TRP A 134 11.23 -23.42 -6.19
CA TRP A 134 12.37 -22.75 -5.58
C TRP A 134 13.04 -21.97 -6.69
N LYS A 135 13.08 -20.65 -6.60
CA LYS A 135 13.93 -19.87 -7.50
C LYS A 135 15.34 -19.88 -6.92
N ALA A 136 16.02 -21.01 -7.09
CA ALA A 136 17.46 -20.92 -7.23
C ALA A 136 17.71 -20.05 -8.48
N ASP A 137 18.63 -19.07 -8.42
CA ASP A 137 19.27 -18.54 -9.63
C ASP A 137 19.56 -19.76 -10.51
N LYS A 138 18.82 -19.89 -11.61
CA LYS A 138 19.17 -20.89 -12.61
C LYS A 138 20.55 -20.46 -13.09
N ALA A 139 21.53 -21.32 -12.86
CA ALA A 139 22.80 -21.16 -13.55
C ALA A 139 22.46 -21.02 -15.05
N PRO A 140 22.99 -20.00 -15.73
CA PRO A 140 22.75 -19.83 -17.15
C PRO A 140 23.04 -21.13 -17.88
N ARG A 141 22.23 -21.45 -18.89
CA ARG A 141 22.46 -22.67 -19.68
C ARG A 141 23.87 -22.63 -20.27
N GLY A 142 24.62 -23.70 -20.02
CA GLY A 142 26.00 -23.82 -20.48
C GLY A 142 26.10 -23.77 -22.02
N SER A 143 27.18 -23.16 -22.51
CA SER A 143 27.40 -22.90 -23.94
C SER A 143 27.33 -24.17 -24.81
N SER A 144 27.81 -25.31 -24.31
CA SER A 144 27.76 -26.59 -25.03
C SER A 144 26.31 -27.05 -25.32
N VAL A 145 25.39 -26.82 -24.39
CA VAL A 145 23.97 -27.17 -24.55
C VAL A 145 23.30 -26.19 -25.52
N CYS A 146 23.57 -24.89 -25.39
CA CYS A 146 23.08 -23.87 -26.31
C CYS A 146 23.48 -24.17 -27.76
N LEU A 147 24.75 -24.52 -27.99
CA LEU A 147 25.24 -24.90 -29.32
C LEU A 147 24.53 -26.14 -29.88
N ARG A 148 24.28 -27.17 -29.05
CA ARG A 148 23.55 -28.37 -29.47
C ARG A 148 22.10 -28.07 -29.85
N MET A 149 21.45 -27.13 -29.16
CA MET A 149 20.09 -26.72 -29.50
C MET A 149 20.04 -25.96 -30.83
N LEU A 150 20.99 -25.06 -31.07
CA LEU A 150 21.15 -24.38 -32.36
C LEU A 150 21.44 -25.37 -33.49
N ASP A 151 22.29 -26.38 -33.24
CA ASP A 151 22.59 -27.43 -34.21
C ASP A 151 21.35 -28.28 -34.50
N ALA A 152 20.52 -28.61 -33.49
CA ALA A 152 19.27 -29.35 -33.67
C ALA A 152 18.24 -28.58 -34.52
N CYS A 153 18.11 -27.26 -34.32
CA CYS A 153 17.28 -26.40 -35.17
C CYS A 153 17.76 -26.40 -36.62
N ALA A 154 19.08 -26.31 -36.83
CA ALA A 154 19.67 -26.38 -38.17
C ALA A 154 19.48 -27.75 -38.83
N ASP A 155 19.68 -28.84 -38.08
CA ASP A 155 19.51 -30.22 -38.56
C ASP A 155 18.06 -30.53 -38.94
N TYR A 156 17.09 -30.01 -38.20
CA TYR A 156 15.68 -30.08 -38.57
C TYR A 156 15.42 -29.31 -39.86
N GLN A 157 15.99 -28.11 -40.00
CA GLN A 157 15.75 -27.27 -41.16
C GLN A 157 16.33 -27.85 -42.47
N VAL A 158 17.43 -28.61 -42.39
CA VAL A 158 18.03 -29.29 -43.56
C VAL A 158 17.18 -30.47 -44.04
N ASP A 159 16.69 -31.29 -43.12
CA ASP A 159 15.85 -32.45 -43.45
C ASP A 159 14.77 -32.68 -42.38
N PRO A 160 13.62 -31.99 -42.50
CA PRO A 160 12.51 -32.13 -41.56
C PRO A 160 11.94 -33.55 -41.51
N ALA A 161 11.89 -34.23 -42.65
CA ALA A 161 11.27 -35.55 -42.77
C ALA A 161 12.10 -36.66 -42.10
N GLY A 162 13.43 -36.56 -42.15
CA GLY A 162 14.33 -37.52 -41.50
C GLY A 162 14.72 -37.18 -40.05
N PHE A 163 14.29 -36.04 -39.51
CA PHE A 163 14.75 -35.55 -38.21
C PHE A 163 14.41 -36.49 -37.05
N ALA A 164 13.15 -36.96 -36.96
CA ALA A 164 12.72 -37.88 -35.90
C ALA A 164 13.51 -39.21 -35.94
N SER A 165 13.74 -39.75 -37.15
CA SER A 165 14.55 -40.96 -37.35
C SER A 165 16.01 -40.77 -36.89
N ARG A 166 16.61 -39.60 -37.11
CA ARG A 166 17.96 -39.28 -36.62
C ARG A 166 18.00 -39.21 -35.10
N LEU A 167 17.02 -38.59 -34.44
CA LEU A 167 16.93 -38.55 -32.99
C LEU A 167 16.74 -39.94 -32.37
N ALA A 168 15.91 -40.78 -32.98
CA ALA A 168 15.75 -42.17 -32.56
C ALA A 168 17.07 -42.96 -32.64
N ALA A 169 17.89 -42.72 -33.68
CA ALA A 169 19.23 -43.30 -33.80
C ALA A 169 20.21 -42.80 -32.70
N LEU A 170 19.96 -41.64 -32.12
CA LEU A 170 20.68 -41.10 -30.96
C LEU A 170 20.13 -41.59 -29.60
N GLY A 171 19.15 -42.50 -29.62
CA GLY A 171 18.58 -43.12 -28.42
C GLY A 171 17.36 -42.39 -27.83
N PHE A 172 16.77 -41.43 -28.55
CA PHE A 172 15.51 -40.82 -28.12
C PHE A 172 14.35 -41.82 -28.26
N LEU A 173 13.40 -41.79 -27.32
CA LEU A 173 12.15 -42.53 -27.45
C LEU A 173 11.38 -42.02 -28.68
N PRO A 174 10.75 -42.89 -29.49
CA PRO A 174 10.05 -42.48 -30.71
C PRO A 174 9.05 -41.33 -30.49
N GLY A 175 8.21 -41.44 -29.45
CA GLY A 175 7.24 -40.38 -29.13
C GLY A 175 7.87 -39.04 -28.72
N ALA A 176 9.08 -39.05 -28.14
CA ALA A 176 9.81 -37.81 -27.82
C ALA A 176 10.44 -37.18 -29.07
N ALA A 177 10.96 -38.02 -29.98
CA ALA A 177 11.51 -37.56 -31.26
C ALA A 177 10.42 -36.94 -32.15
N ASP A 178 9.25 -37.59 -32.25
CA ASP A 178 8.09 -37.09 -32.99
C ASP A 178 7.58 -35.77 -32.39
N ALA A 179 7.43 -35.70 -31.06
CA ALA A 179 6.98 -34.49 -30.39
C ALA A 179 7.92 -33.29 -30.63
N LEU A 180 9.24 -33.51 -30.63
CA LEU A 180 10.20 -32.45 -30.92
C LEU A 180 10.16 -32.02 -32.40
N ALA A 181 10.03 -32.97 -33.32
CA ALA A 181 9.86 -32.68 -34.75
C ALA A 181 8.59 -31.86 -34.99
N ASP A 182 7.47 -32.23 -34.37
CA ASP A 182 6.18 -31.52 -34.46
C ASP A 182 6.26 -30.11 -33.85
N PHE A 183 6.99 -29.95 -32.75
CA PHE A 183 7.21 -28.64 -32.13
C PHE A 183 8.00 -27.70 -33.04
N LEU A 184 9.15 -28.16 -33.58
CA LEU A 184 9.95 -27.40 -34.53
C LEU A 184 9.20 -27.12 -35.84
N GLY A 185 8.41 -28.09 -36.33
CA GLY A 185 7.55 -27.91 -37.50
C GLY A 185 6.43 -26.89 -37.27
N SER A 186 5.92 -26.80 -36.04
CA SER A 186 4.96 -25.75 -35.67
C SER A 186 5.62 -24.37 -35.60
N GLN A 187 6.86 -24.28 -35.11
CA GLN A 187 7.64 -23.04 -35.14
C GLN A 187 7.95 -22.59 -36.57
N ALA A 188 8.46 -23.49 -37.41
CA ALA A 188 8.80 -23.19 -38.81
C ALA A 188 7.57 -22.70 -39.61
N ARG A 189 6.39 -23.28 -39.37
CA ARG A 189 5.12 -22.79 -39.94
C ARG A 189 4.78 -21.38 -39.48
N ALA A 190 4.97 -21.06 -38.19
CA ALA A 190 4.74 -19.72 -37.66
C ALA A 190 5.70 -18.67 -38.24
N GLN A 191 6.94 -19.08 -38.56
CA GLN A 191 7.97 -18.25 -39.17
C GLN A 191 7.73 -17.94 -40.66
N GLY A 192 6.79 -18.64 -41.32
CA GLY A 192 6.34 -18.29 -42.67
C GLY A 192 7.43 -18.30 -43.75
N GLY A 193 8.46 -19.14 -43.59
CA GLY A 193 9.62 -19.23 -44.50
C GLY A 193 10.90 -18.56 -43.98
N SER A 194 10.84 -17.84 -42.86
CA SER A 194 12.04 -17.42 -42.12
C SER A 194 12.74 -18.65 -41.49
N PRO A 195 14.08 -18.70 -41.50
CA PRO A 195 14.85 -19.80 -40.92
C PRO A 195 14.69 -19.92 -39.39
N LEU A 196 14.92 -21.14 -38.88
CA LEU A 196 15.02 -21.38 -37.44
C LEU A 196 16.34 -20.79 -36.90
N PRO A 197 16.44 -20.56 -35.57
CA PRO A 197 17.67 -20.09 -34.95
C PRO A 197 18.84 -21.03 -35.20
N SER A 198 19.98 -20.48 -35.59
CA SER A 198 21.22 -21.23 -35.81
C SER A 198 22.44 -20.41 -35.38
N ARG A 199 23.64 -20.98 -35.48
CA ARG A 199 24.87 -20.25 -35.17
C ARG A 199 25.06 -19.00 -36.05
N ALA A 200 24.50 -19.02 -37.26
CA ALA A 200 24.64 -17.96 -38.26
C ALA A 200 23.37 -17.12 -38.43
N ILE A 201 22.26 -17.42 -37.74
CA ILE A 201 20.98 -16.71 -37.94
C ILE A 201 20.26 -16.52 -36.61
N VAL A 202 19.85 -15.28 -36.33
CA VAL A 202 18.96 -14.89 -35.23
C VAL A 202 17.62 -14.43 -35.81
N PRO A 203 16.56 -15.26 -35.70
CA PRO A 203 15.21 -14.85 -36.06
C PRO A 203 14.64 -13.83 -35.07
N VAL A 204 13.96 -12.83 -35.61
CA VAL A 204 13.31 -11.75 -34.86
C VAL A 204 11.83 -11.79 -35.16
N GLU A 205 11.03 -11.97 -34.12
CA GLU A 205 9.58 -11.98 -34.17
C GLU A 205 9.04 -10.61 -33.77
N ILE A 206 8.23 -9.99 -34.64
CA ILE A 206 7.59 -8.70 -34.35
C ILE A 206 6.08 -8.83 -34.42
N PHE A 207 5.39 -8.55 -33.31
CA PHE A 207 3.92 -8.58 -33.23
C PHE A 207 3.37 -7.44 -32.37
N ARG A 208 2.06 -7.20 -32.49
CA ARG A 208 1.36 -6.23 -31.63
C ARG A 208 0.91 -6.94 -30.37
N ASP A 209 1.17 -6.34 -29.22
CA ASP A 209 0.73 -6.86 -27.92
C ASP A 209 -0.82 -6.97 -27.90
N PRO A 210 -1.39 -8.18 -27.69
CA PRO A 210 -2.84 -8.36 -27.60
C PRO A 210 -3.48 -7.70 -26.36
N GLY A 211 -2.70 -7.38 -25.32
CA GLY A 211 -3.19 -7.01 -23.99
C GLY A 211 -3.24 -5.52 -23.65
N LYS A 212 -2.68 -4.61 -24.47
CA LYS A 212 -2.62 -3.16 -24.18
C LYS A 212 -3.43 -2.31 -25.16
N LYS A 213 -4.12 -1.30 -24.64
CA LYS A 213 -4.68 -0.18 -25.44
C LYS A 213 -3.48 0.49 -26.15
N GLY A 214 -3.58 0.59 -27.48
CA GLY A 214 -2.44 0.69 -28.41
C GLY A 214 -1.46 1.81 -28.13
N ASP A 215 -0.16 1.48 -28.24
CA ASP A 215 0.96 2.35 -28.66
C ASP A 215 2.36 1.66 -28.57
N SER A 216 2.44 0.34 -28.29
CA SER A 216 3.73 -0.40 -28.23
C SER A 216 3.79 -1.65 -29.11
N THR A 217 4.97 -1.92 -29.70
CA THR A 217 5.29 -3.10 -30.51
C THR A 217 6.22 -4.05 -29.76
N ALA A 218 5.87 -5.33 -29.70
CA ALA A 218 6.70 -6.36 -29.07
C ALA A 218 7.68 -6.96 -30.10
N ILE A 219 8.95 -7.05 -29.71
CA ILE A 219 10.04 -7.62 -30.50
C ILE A 219 10.68 -8.75 -29.69
N VAL A 220 10.80 -9.96 -30.25
CA VAL A 220 11.44 -11.11 -29.61
C VAL A 220 12.59 -11.61 -30.49
N LEU A 221 13.81 -11.59 -29.96
CA LEU A 221 15.02 -12.13 -30.59
C LEU A 221 15.22 -13.56 -30.10
N HIS A 222 15.11 -14.54 -31.01
CA HIS A 222 15.29 -15.97 -30.72
C HIS A 222 16.75 -16.36 -30.87
N THR A 223 17.53 -16.25 -29.79
CA THR A 223 19.00 -16.42 -29.84
C THR A 223 19.46 -17.85 -29.50
N LEU A 224 18.76 -18.55 -28.59
CA LEU A 224 19.13 -19.84 -27.99
C LEU A 224 20.55 -19.88 -27.41
N ARG A 225 21.09 -18.74 -26.98
CA ARG A 225 22.49 -18.60 -26.51
C ARG A 225 22.65 -18.59 -24.99
N GLY A 226 21.56 -18.78 -24.24
CA GLY A 226 21.58 -18.83 -22.78
C GLY A 226 21.49 -17.45 -22.13
N ALA A 227 21.03 -17.42 -20.88
CA ALA A 227 20.77 -16.20 -20.13
C ALA A 227 22.04 -15.36 -19.91
N ALA A 228 23.21 -15.98 -19.82
CA ALA A 228 24.50 -15.31 -19.67
C ALA A 228 24.85 -14.38 -20.85
N VAL A 229 24.26 -14.63 -22.03
CA VAL A 229 24.39 -13.77 -23.23
C VAL A 229 23.13 -12.92 -23.42
N ASN A 230 21.95 -13.51 -23.21
CA ASN A 230 20.66 -12.86 -23.46
C ASN A 230 20.35 -11.73 -22.49
N GLU A 231 20.65 -11.90 -21.20
CA GLU A 231 20.43 -10.85 -20.20
C GLU A 231 21.23 -9.58 -20.51
N PRO A 232 22.57 -9.64 -20.68
CA PRO A 232 23.35 -8.45 -20.99
C PRO A 232 23.05 -7.90 -22.39
N LEU A 233 22.68 -8.73 -23.38
CA LEU A 233 22.16 -8.26 -24.66
C LEU A 233 20.90 -7.43 -24.48
N GLY A 234 19.93 -7.91 -23.69
CA GLY A 234 18.69 -7.19 -23.41
C GLY A 234 18.92 -5.87 -22.67
N ILE A 235 19.88 -5.83 -21.73
CA ILE A 235 20.28 -4.60 -21.03
C ILE A 235 20.85 -3.58 -22.03
N ALA A 236 21.82 -4.00 -22.84
CA ALA A 236 22.48 -3.13 -23.80
C ALA A 236 21.51 -2.65 -24.89
N LEU A 237 20.65 -3.54 -25.36
CA LEU A 237 19.65 -3.25 -26.39
C LEU A 237 18.59 -2.26 -25.90
N ALA A 238 18.04 -2.47 -24.70
CA ALA A 238 17.08 -1.52 -24.11
C ALA A 238 17.73 -0.14 -23.95
N ALA A 239 18.94 -0.05 -23.39
CA ALA A 239 19.64 1.23 -23.23
C ALA A 239 19.92 1.93 -24.59
N ALA A 240 20.22 1.16 -25.64
CA ALA A 240 20.43 1.71 -26.98
C ALA A 240 19.13 2.23 -27.61
N ILE A 241 18.01 1.49 -27.49
CA ILE A 241 16.70 1.92 -28.01
C ILE A 241 16.16 3.12 -27.20
N GLU A 242 16.29 3.11 -25.87
CA GLU A 242 15.90 4.24 -25.00
C GLU A 242 16.61 5.54 -25.38
N ALA A 243 17.89 5.45 -25.77
CA ALA A 243 18.67 6.62 -26.17
C ALA A 243 18.21 7.24 -27.50
N ASP A 244 17.60 6.44 -28.38
CA ASP A 244 17.08 6.87 -29.68
C ASP A 244 15.62 7.35 -29.58
N VAL A 245 14.77 6.58 -28.89
CA VAL A 245 13.33 6.83 -28.77
C VAL A 245 12.99 7.83 -27.65
N GLY A 246 13.87 8.00 -26.66
CA GLY A 246 13.65 8.91 -25.51
C GLY A 246 12.61 8.42 -24.49
N LEU A 247 12.04 7.24 -24.70
CA LEU A 247 11.07 6.59 -23.83
C LEU A 247 11.64 5.29 -23.26
N ARG A 248 11.18 4.91 -22.06
CA ARG A 248 11.61 3.67 -21.38
C ARG A 248 11.21 2.45 -22.20
N VAL A 249 12.11 1.46 -22.28
CA VAL A 249 11.87 0.20 -22.99
C VAL A 249 11.79 -0.93 -21.99
N ASP A 250 10.66 -1.65 -22.01
CA ASP A 250 10.50 -2.86 -21.20
C ASP A 250 11.26 -4.02 -21.84
N ARG A 251 11.96 -4.81 -21.02
CA ARG A 251 12.70 -5.99 -21.48
C ARG A 251 12.38 -7.23 -20.65
N LEU A 252 12.37 -8.38 -21.32
CA LEU A 252 12.36 -9.71 -20.72
C LEU A 252 13.47 -10.55 -21.35
N TYR A 253 13.95 -11.56 -20.64
CA TYR A 253 14.93 -12.50 -21.16
C TYR A 253 14.72 -13.87 -20.54
N ASP A 254 15.14 -14.89 -21.27
CA ASP A 254 15.34 -16.24 -20.78
C ASP A 254 16.56 -16.86 -21.48
N ASP A 255 16.79 -18.16 -21.31
CA ASP A 255 17.91 -18.83 -21.97
C ASP A 255 17.72 -18.96 -23.49
N ASP A 256 16.51 -18.75 -24.02
CA ASP A 256 16.16 -18.94 -25.43
C ASP A 256 16.04 -17.62 -26.19
N SER A 257 15.65 -16.53 -25.52
CA SER A 257 15.25 -15.30 -26.18
C SER A 257 15.50 -14.02 -25.37
N VAL A 258 15.49 -12.89 -26.09
CA VAL A 258 15.41 -11.54 -25.54
C VAL A 258 14.16 -10.86 -26.10
N SER A 259 13.26 -10.42 -25.25
CA SER A 259 12.06 -9.67 -25.66
C SER A 259 12.17 -8.21 -25.24
N VAL A 260 11.81 -7.29 -26.13
CA VAL A 260 11.70 -5.85 -25.83
C VAL A 260 10.35 -5.32 -26.31
N ALA A 261 9.68 -4.51 -25.49
CA ALA A 261 8.49 -3.78 -25.88
C ALA A 261 8.88 -2.34 -26.20
N VAL A 262 8.83 -1.99 -27.48
CA VAL A 262 9.20 -0.67 -27.98
C VAL A 262 7.95 0.21 -28.03
N PRO A 263 7.96 1.42 -27.47
CA PRO A 263 6.81 2.32 -27.45
C PRO A 263 6.60 3.03 -28.80
N LEU A 264 6.47 2.23 -29.87
CA LEU A 264 6.18 2.66 -31.23
C LEU A 264 5.03 1.81 -31.78
N ALA A 265 4.01 2.45 -32.36
CA ALA A 265 2.84 1.78 -32.92
C ALA A 265 3.09 1.17 -34.31
N ASP A 266 4.07 1.70 -35.04
CA ASP A 266 4.49 1.22 -36.36
C ASP A 266 5.57 0.13 -36.23
N ARG A 267 5.36 -1.01 -36.90
CA ARG A 267 6.26 -2.16 -36.84
C ARG A 267 7.56 -1.93 -37.60
N ALA A 268 7.52 -1.21 -38.72
CA ALA A 268 8.70 -0.91 -39.53
C ALA A 268 9.60 0.10 -38.79
N GLU A 269 9.02 1.07 -38.10
CA GLU A 269 9.78 1.97 -37.22
C GLU A 269 10.42 1.21 -36.05
N ALA A 270 9.69 0.30 -35.41
CA ALA A 270 10.22 -0.53 -34.35
C ALA A 270 11.35 -1.47 -34.84
N GLU A 271 11.23 -2.05 -36.04
CA GLU A 271 12.30 -2.82 -36.68
C GLU A 271 13.52 -1.96 -36.99
N ALA A 272 13.34 -0.75 -37.51
CA ALA A 272 14.42 0.18 -37.81
C ALA A 272 15.19 0.56 -36.54
N ALA A 273 14.48 0.88 -35.46
CA ALA A 273 15.07 1.17 -34.15
C ALA A 273 15.89 -0.02 -33.61
N LEU A 274 15.35 -1.24 -33.71
CA LEU A 274 16.07 -2.46 -33.33
C LEU A 274 17.38 -2.63 -34.13
N ARG A 275 17.33 -2.48 -35.45
CA ARG A 275 18.50 -2.63 -36.32
C ARG A 275 19.56 -1.58 -36.03
N ALA A 276 19.14 -0.32 -35.85
CA ALA A 276 20.03 0.78 -35.48
C ALA A 276 20.71 0.52 -34.12
N ALA A 277 19.94 0.07 -33.12
CA ALA A 277 20.46 -0.28 -31.81
C ALA A 277 21.48 -1.42 -31.88
N LEU A 278 21.17 -2.52 -32.57
CA LEU A 278 22.10 -3.66 -32.73
C LEU A 278 23.38 -3.28 -33.46
N ALA A 279 23.30 -2.47 -34.53
CA ALA A 279 24.48 -1.97 -35.24
C ALA A 279 25.37 -1.09 -34.33
N GLY A 280 24.75 -0.27 -33.46
CA GLY A 280 25.48 0.54 -32.49
C GLY A 280 26.22 -0.26 -31.41
N LEU A 281 25.80 -1.49 -31.13
CA LEU A 281 26.42 -2.39 -30.14
C LEU A 281 27.66 -3.13 -30.66
N ALA A 282 28.02 -2.97 -31.94
CA ALA A 282 29.13 -3.69 -32.57
C ALA A 282 30.51 -3.33 -32.01
N LEU A 283 30.70 -2.08 -31.58
CA LEU A 283 31.98 -1.60 -31.04
C LEU A 283 32.06 -1.93 -29.54
N PRO A 284 33.15 -2.56 -29.05
CA PRO A 284 33.30 -2.91 -27.63
C PRO A 284 33.14 -1.72 -26.66
N GLU A 285 33.62 -0.53 -27.06
CA GLU A 285 33.46 0.69 -26.27
C GLU A 285 31.98 1.12 -26.15
N SER A 286 31.23 1.01 -27.25
CA SER A 286 29.78 1.28 -27.27
C SER A 286 29.01 0.26 -26.46
N LEU A 287 29.32 -1.04 -26.60
CA LEU A 287 28.68 -2.12 -25.83
C LEU A 287 28.93 -1.95 -24.33
N GLY A 288 30.19 -1.71 -23.93
CA GLY A 288 30.55 -1.44 -22.54
C GLY A 288 29.86 -0.20 -21.98
N GLY A 289 29.75 0.87 -22.78
CA GLY A 289 29.01 2.08 -22.43
C GLY A 289 27.51 1.82 -22.20
N ARG A 290 26.84 1.11 -23.11
CA ARG A 290 25.41 0.79 -22.99
C ARG A 290 25.09 -0.16 -21.85
N ILE A 291 25.92 -1.19 -21.64
CA ILE A 291 25.81 -2.06 -20.47
C ILE A 291 26.00 -1.22 -19.21
N ARG A 292 26.94 -0.27 -19.18
CA ARG A 292 27.11 0.60 -18.02
C ARG A 292 25.86 1.44 -17.73
N GLU A 293 25.25 2.02 -18.75
CA GLU A 293 24.03 2.83 -18.64
C GLU A 293 22.82 2.02 -18.17
N GLY A 294 22.71 0.75 -18.57
CA GLY A 294 21.56 -0.11 -18.25
C GLY A 294 21.75 -0.99 -17.02
N LEU A 295 22.98 -1.42 -16.70
CA LEU A 295 23.21 -2.48 -15.71
C LEU A 295 22.90 -2.03 -14.29
N GLU A 296 23.34 -0.83 -13.89
CA GLU A 296 23.05 -0.31 -12.53
C GLU A 296 21.54 -0.25 -12.27
N ARG A 297 20.73 0.01 -13.30
CA ARG A 297 19.27 0.06 -13.24
C ARG A 297 18.60 -1.31 -13.28
N SER A 298 19.36 -2.38 -13.50
CA SER A 298 18.82 -3.74 -13.63
C SER A 298 18.60 -4.40 -12.26
N GLY A 299 17.58 -5.26 -12.18
CA GLY A 299 17.37 -6.12 -11.02
C GLY A 299 18.56 -7.05 -10.72
N ALA A 300 19.33 -7.48 -11.73
CA ALA A 300 20.53 -8.31 -11.54
C ALA A 300 21.63 -7.59 -10.75
N PHE A 301 21.86 -6.30 -11.05
CA PHE A 301 22.80 -5.50 -10.30
C PHE A 301 22.31 -5.23 -8.88
N GLY A 302 21.02 -4.88 -8.71
CA GLY A 302 20.42 -4.67 -7.39
C GLY A 302 20.50 -5.92 -6.50
N ALA A 303 20.22 -7.09 -7.07
CA ALA A 303 20.36 -8.37 -6.39
C ALA A 303 21.81 -8.65 -5.99
N ALA A 304 22.76 -8.57 -6.93
CA ALA A 304 24.17 -8.80 -6.65
C ALA A 304 24.73 -7.79 -5.63
N PHE A 305 24.28 -6.53 -5.66
CA PHE A 305 24.64 -5.52 -4.66
C PHE A 305 24.14 -5.89 -3.27
N ARG A 306 22.87 -6.28 -3.16
CA ARG A 306 22.27 -6.74 -1.89
C ARG A 306 23.01 -7.95 -1.33
N GLU A 307 23.32 -8.94 -2.16
CA GLU A 307 24.07 -10.13 -1.75
C GLU A 307 25.47 -9.78 -1.26
N ASN A 308 26.22 -8.97 -2.03
CA ASN A 308 27.58 -8.56 -1.66
C ASN A 308 27.60 -7.67 -0.41
N ALA A 309 26.64 -6.75 -0.27
CA ALA A 309 26.47 -5.94 0.93
C ALA A 309 26.13 -6.80 2.16
N GLY A 310 25.28 -7.83 1.99
CA GLY A 310 24.98 -8.81 3.03
C GLY A 310 26.22 -9.60 3.47
N ARG A 311 26.98 -10.15 2.52
CA ARG A 311 28.24 -10.87 2.78
C ARG A 311 29.30 -10.00 3.43
N ALA A 312 29.35 -8.71 3.06
CA ALA A 312 30.22 -7.72 3.68
C ALA A 312 29.71 -7.20 5.04
N LEU A 313 28.67 -7.85 5.60
CA LEU A 313 28.04 -7.52 6.89
C LEU A 313 27.39 -6.11 6.93
N LEU A 314 27.26 -5.42 5.79
CA LEU A 314 26.58 -4.12 5.65
C LEU A 314 25.06 -4.23 5.77
N LEU A 315 24.47 -5.40 5.59
CA LEU A 315 23.04 -5.61 5.81
C LEU A 315 22.84 -6.59 6.97
N PRO A 316 22.90 -6.13 8.24
CA PRO A 316 22.84 -7.01 9.40
C PRO A 316 21.45 -7.63 9.57
N ARG A 317 21.43 -8.92 9.96
CA ARG A 317 20.20 -9.66 10.31
C ARG A 317 19.71 -9.24 11.70
N GLN A 318 18.39 -9.34 11.94
CA GLN A 318 17.73 -8.91 13.19
C GLN A 318 18.02 -9.78 14.43
N GLY A 319 18.88 -10.81 14.32
CA GLY A 319 19.25 -11.73 15.40
C GLY A 319 19.18 -13.19 14.97
N PHE A 320 19.57 -14.10 15.87
CA PHE A 320 19.52 -15.55 15.61
C PHE A 320 18.07 -16.04 15.47
N GLY A 321 17.79 -16.78 14.39
CA GLY A 321 16.49 -17.39 14.14
C GLY A 321 15.38 -16.44 13.68
N LYS A 322 15.64 -15.13 13.57
CA LYS A 322 14.66 -14.14 13.09
C LYS A 322 14.87 -13.83 11.62
N ARG A 323 13.79 -13.94 10.85
CA ARG A 323 13.81 -13.61 9.41
C ARG A 323 13.77 -12.09 9.24
N THR A 324 14.51 -11.59 8.25
CA THR A 324 14.30 -10.23 7.74
C THR A 324 13.57 -10.36 6.41
N PRO A 325 12.34 -9.83 6.27
CA PRO A 325 11.59 -9.92 5.02
C PRO A 325 12.42 -9.38 3.84
N LEU A 326 12.34 -10.04 2.68
CA LEU A 326 13.22 -9.73 1.54
C LEU A 326 13.06 -8.27 1.11
N TRP A 327 11.84 -7.74 1.06
CA TRP A 327 11.56 -6.34 0.72
C TRP A 327 12.28 -5.33 1.65
N VAL A 328 12.45 -5.65 2.94
CA VAL A 328 13.21 -4.79 3.87
C VAL A 328 14.68 -4.78 3.50
N THR A 329 15.26 -5.95 3.20
CA THR A 329 16.65 -6.03 2.73
C THR A 329 16.86 -5.34 1.40
N ARG A 330 15.88 -5.41 0.48
CA ARG A 330 15.89 -4.68 -0.81
C ARG A 330 15.92 -3.17 -0.59
N LEU A 331 15.02 -2.66 0.25
CA LEU A 331 14.95 -1.23 0.58
C LEU A 331 16.25 -0.72 1.22
N ARG A 332 16.84 -1.49 2.14
CA ARG A 332 18.12 -1.14 2.77
C ARG A 332 19.28 -1.16 1.78
N ALA A 333 19.36 -2.18 0.92
CA ALA A 333 20.37 -2.26 -0.13
C ALA A 333 20.28 -1.08 -1.11
N LYS A 334 19.05 -0.71 -1.49
CA LYS A 334 18.79 0.45 -2.36
C LYS A 334 19.27 1.76 -1.74
N ARG A 335 18.87 2.04 -0.48
CA ARG A 335 19.34 3.21 0.27
C ARG A 335 20.87 3.25 0.39
N LEU A 336 21.49 2.10 0.67
CA LEU A 336 22.94 2.00 0.76
C LEU A 336 23.62 2.34 -0.57
N TYR A 337 23.11 1.82 -1.70
CA TYR A 337 23.64 2.12 -3.03
C TYR A 337 23.48 3.59 -3.40
N GLU A 338 22.29 4.17 -3.21
CA GLU A 338 22.01 5.59 -3.51
C GLU A 338 22.99 6.54 -2.81
N LYS A 339 23.41 6.20 -1.58
CA LYS A 339 24.34 6.99 -0.78
C LYS A 339 25.81 6.72 -1.09
N THR A 340 26.12 5.60 -1.76
CA THR A 340 27.50 5.18 -2.04
C THR A 340 27.89 5.23 -3.51
N ALA A 341 26.93 5.34 -4.44
CA ALA A 341 27.16 5.37 -5.88
C ALA A 341 28.09 6.52 -6.37
N GLY A 342 28.21 7.59 -5.58
CA GLY A 342 29.13 8.69 -5.84
C GLY A 342 30.61 8.36 -5.56
N PHE A 343 30.89 7.33 -4.77
CA PHE A 343 32.26 6.92 -4.43
C PHE A 343 32.75 5.87 -5.43
N ALA A 344 33.62 6.30 -6.35
CA ALA A 344 34.18 5.42 -7.39
C ALA A 344 35.02 4.26 -6.80
N ASP A 345 35.55 4.42 -5.60
CA ASP A 345 36.37 3.44 -4.88
C ASP A 345 35.57 2.57 -3.90
N PHE A 346 34.23 2.66 -3.88
CA PHE A 346 33.41 1.91 -2.93
C PHE A 346 33.52 0.39 -3.19
N PRO A 347 34.06 -0.40 -2.23
CA PRO A 347 34.42 -1.80 -2.49
C PRO A 347 33.24 -2.68 -2.92
N ILE A 348 32.06 -2.48 -2.35
CA ILE A 348 30.90 -3.33 -2.64
C ILE A 348 30.36 -3.07 -4.03
N ALA A 349 30.34 -1.81 -4.49
CA ALA A 349 29.95 -1.51 -5.86
C ALA A 349 30.91 -2.17 -6.85
N LYS A 350 32.23 -2.08 -6.61
CA LYS A 350 33.24 -2.74 -7.44
C LYS A 350 33.07 -4.26 -7.47
N GLU A 351 32.83 -4.88 -6.32
CA GLU A 351 32.58 -6.33 -6.24
C GLU A 351 31.27 -6.72 -6.94
N THR A 352 30.22 -5.90 -6.88
CA THR A 352 28.98 -6.13 -7.63
C THR A 352 29.19 -6.09 -9.13
N TRP A 353 29.95 -5.10 -9.63
CA TRP A 353 30.33 -5.05 -11.05
C TRP A 353 31.05 -6.31 -11.48
N LYS A 354 32.03 -6.75 -10.68
CA LYS A 354 32.79 -7.98 -10.93
C LYS A 354 31.88 -9.22 -10.91
N SER A 355 31.07 -9.38 -9.86
CA SER A 355 30.14 -10.51 -9.69
C SER A 355 29.20 -10.68 -10.87
N VAL A 356 28.70 -9.57 -11.43
CA VAL A 356 27.80 -9.60 -12.58
C VAL A 356 28.57 -9.84 -13.89
N LEU A 357 29.59 -9.02 -14.19
CA LEU A 357 30.28 -9.07 -15.47
C LEU A 357 31.12 -10.33 -15.68
N GLU A 358 31.75 -10.84 -14.62
CA GLU A 358 32.62 -12.03 -14.68
C GLU A 358 31.91 -13.29 -14.19
N GLY A 359 31.02 -13.16 -13.20
CA GLY A 359 30.37 -14.31 -12.56
C GLY A 359 29.04 -14.74 -13.19
N ARG A 360 28.30 -13.81 -13.80
CA ARG A 360 26.95 -14.06 -14.34
C ARG A 360 26.88 -13.97 -15.87
N PHE A 361 27.63 -13.05 -16.47
CA PHE A 361 27.58 -12.79 -17.91
C PHE A 361 28.74 -13.45 -18.66
N ASP A 362 28.46 -13.86 -19.89
CA ASP A 362 29.48 -14.25 -20.86
C ASP A 362 29.71 -13.08 -21.83
N MET A 363 30.54 -12.14 -21.38
CA MET A 363 30.86 -10.93 -22.14
C MET A 363 31.60 -11.22 -23.45
N ALA A 364 32.36 -12.31 -23.50
CA ALA A 364 33.08 -12.72 -24.71
C ALA A 364 32.10 -13.22 -25.78
N ALA A 365 31.16 -14.09 -25.41
CA ALA A 365 30.14 -14.58 -26.32
C ALA A 365 29.18 -13.47 -26.78
N LEU A 366 28.82 -12.54 -25.88
CA LEU A 366 28.02 -11.36 -26.24
C LEU A 366 28.75 -10.47 -27.26
N SER A 367 30.02 -10.14 -27.02
CA SER A 367 30.81 -9.33 -27.94
C SER A 367 30.94 -10.00 -29.31
N ALA A 368 31.13 -11.32 -29.35
CA ALA A 368 31.18 -12.07 -30.60
C ALA A 368 29.85 -12.05 -31.35
N LEU A 369 28.72 -12.15 -30.64
CA LEU A 369 27.38 -12.06 -31.24
C LEU A 369 27.12 -10.65 -31.83
N CYS A 370 27.41 -9.58 -31.08
CA CYS A 370 27.22 -8.21 -31.56
C CYS A 370 28.12 -7.89 -32.76
N ALA A 371 29.38 -8.35 -32.75
CA ALA A 371 30.28 -8.21 -33.89
C ALA A 371 29.75 -8.94 -35.12
N GLY A 372 29.34 -10.21 -34.96
CA GLY A 372 28.79 -11.01 -36.06
C GLY A 372 27.47 -10.48 -36.64
N LEU A 373 26.62 -9.88 -35.79
CA LEU A 373 25.40 -9.19 -36.25
C LEU A 373 25.72 -7.94 -37.06
N SER A 374 26.83 -7.27 -36.76
CA SER A 374 27.24 -6.04 -37.42
C SER A 374 27.98 -6.27 -38.74
N ASP A 375 28.85 -7.28 -38.80
CA ASP A 375 29.60 -7.62 -40.02
C ASP A 375 28.81 -8.53 -40.98
N GLY A 376 27.65 -9.03 -40.52
CA GLY A 376 26.74 -9.88 -41.28
C GLY A 376 27.08 -11.36 -41.25
N SER A 377 28.09 -11.80 -40.49
CA SER A 377 28.38 -13.22 -40.29
C SER A 377 27.26 -13.94 -39.52
N VAL A 378 26.48 -13.19 -38.73
CA VAL A 378 25.23 -13.62 -38.11
C VAL A 378 24.09 -12.80 -38.72
N GLY A 379 23.25 -13.44 -39.53
CA GLY A 379 22.10 -12.80 -40.17
C GLY A 379 20.93 -12.57 -39.20
N LEU A 380 20.20 -11.46 -39.41
CA LEU A 380 18.93 -11.18 -38.75
C LEU A 380 17.78 -11.46 -39.72
N SER A 381 16.88 -12.37 -39.35
CA SER A 381 15.68 -12.67 -40.14
C SER A 381 14.43 -12.24 -39.41
N VAL A 382 13.69 -11.28 -39.95
CA VAL A 382 12.48 -10.73 -39.30
C VAL A 382 11.23 -11.40 -39.85
N PHE A 383 10.30 -11.78 -38.98
CA PHE A 383 8.98 -12.27 -39.34
C PHE A 383 7.90 -11.71 -38.41
N SER A 384 6.67 -11.59 -38.90
CA SER A 384 5.55 -10.99 -38.17
C SER A 384 4.33 -11.91 -38.14
N PRO A 385 4.19 -12.77 -37.11
CA PRO A 385 3.03 -13.64 -37.00
C PRO A 385 1.81 -12.87 -36.49
N ARG A 386 0.62 -13.45 -36.64
CA ARG A 386 -0.65 -12.89 -36.11
C ARG A 386 -0.80 -13.04 -34.59
N ALA A 387 -0.09 -14.00 -34.01
CA ALA A 387 -0.06 -14.33 -32.59
C ALA A 387 1.34 -14.86 -32.23
N PRO A 388 1.73 -14.87 -30.94
CA PRO A 388 3.04 -15.37 -30.53
C PRO A 388 3.34 -16.78 -31.05
N SER A 389 4.53 -16.96 -31.64
CA SER A 389 5.01 -18.24 -32.13
C SER A 389 5.19 -19.27 -30.99
N PRO A 390 5.22 -20.58 -31.26
CA PRO A 390 5.53 -21.60 -30.25
C PRO A 390 6.73 -21.27 -29.35
N PHE A 391 7.79 -20.64 -29.88
CA PHE A 391 8.94 -20.18 -29.10
C PHE A 391 8.60 -18.97 -28.20
N ALA A 392 7.78 -18.03 -28.66
CA ALA A 392 7.41 -16.83 -27.90
C ALA A 392 6.22 -17.02 -26.92
N ARG A 393 5.49 -18.15 -26.98
CA ARG A 393 4.30 -18.41 -26.15
C ARG A 393 4.58 -18.42 -24.64
N GLN A 394 5.75 -18.89 -24.21
CA GLN A 394 6.13 -18.93 -22.78
C GLN A 394 6.56 -17.55 -22.26
N SER A 395 7.23 -16.74 -23.08
CA SER A 395 7.69 -15.40 -22.69
C SER A 395 6.51 -14.44 -22.42
N GLY A 396 5.35 -14.65 -23.06
CA GLY A 396 4.12 -13.89 -22.78
C GLY A 396 3.44 -14.21 -21.43
N TRP A 397 3.69 -15.39 -20.85
CA TRP A 397 3.20 -15.75 -19.50
C TRP A 397 4.10 -15.21 -18.37
N ALA A 398 5.35 -14.88 -18.68
CA ALA A 398 6.32 -14.30 -17.74
C ALA A 398 6.05 -12.82 -17.39
N GLU A 399 5.21 -12.13 -18.17
CA GLU A 399 4.83 -10.73 -17.94
C GLU A 399 4.06 -10.53 -16.61
N THR A 400 3.36 -11.57 -16.12
CA THR A 400 2.63 -11.55 -14.84
C THR A 400 3.55 -11.56 -13.62
N ASN A 401 4.77 -12.11 -13.73
CA ASN A 401 5.75 -12.18 -12.61
C ASN A 401 6.62 -10.91 -12.46
N ARG A 402 6.52 -9.96 -13.39
CA ARG A 402 7.37 -8.76 -13.44
C ARG A 402 7.06 -7.75 -12.33
N TYR A 403 5.81 -7.67 -11.89
CA TYR A 403 5.38 -6.75 -10.82
C TYR A 403 5.99 -7.06 -9.45
N LEU A 404 6.66 -8.20 -9.28
CA LEU A 404 7.30 -8.59 -8.02
C LEU A 404 8.75 -8.05 -7.86
N TYR A 405 9.42 -7.68 -8.96
CA TYR A 405 10.84 -7.29 -8.98
C TYR A 405 11.11 -5.81 -9.32
N GLU A 406 10.08 -5.01 -9.61
CA GLU A 406 10.23 -3.55 -9.79
C GLU A 406 10.91 -2.88 -8.57
N GLY A 407 10.84 -3.49 -7.38
CA GLY A 407 11.51 -3.01 -6.18
C GLY A 407 13.04 -3.17 -6.13
N ASP A 408 13.64 -4.00 -7.01
CA ASP A 408 15.10 -4.27 -7.03
C ASP A 408 15.87 -3.30 -7.96
N GLU A 409 15.18 -2.44 -8.70
CA GLU A 409 15.81 -1.46 -9.59
C GLU A 409 16.44 -0.29 -8.80
N MET A 410 17.72 -0.02 -9.07
CA MET A 410 18.44 1.12 -8.49
C MET A 410 18.25 2.39 -9.35
N PRO A 411 18.22 3.59 -8.74
CA PRO A 411 18.16 4.84 -9.50
C PRO A 411 19.48 5.03 -10.28
N GLY A 412 19.38 5.40 -11.57
CA GLY A 412 20.56 5.65 -12.40
C GLY A 412 21.26 6.98 -12.08
N ARG A 413 22.56 7.07 -12.42
CA ARG A 413 23.42 8.27 -12.23
C ARG A 413 22.85 9.60 -12.77
N LYS A 414 21.98 9.57 -13.79
CA LYS A 414 21.36 10.78 -14.38
C LYS A 414 20.13 11.29 -13.62
N ALA A 415 19.53 10.49 -12.73
CA ALA A 415 18.41 10.94 -11.89
C ALA A 415 18.82 11.96 -10.81
N GLN A 416 20.12 12.21 -10.63
CA GLN A 416 20.66 13.23 -9.72
C GLN A 416 20.83 14.62 -10.35
N ALA A 417 20.74 14.73 -11.69
CA ALA A 417 21.04 15.99 -12.39
C ALA A 417 19.82 16.90 -12.66
N GLN A 418 18.61 16.49 -12.25
CA GLN A 418 17.43 17.37 -12.25
C GLN A 418 16.78 17.30 -10.86
N GLY A 419 16.68 18.46 -10.20
CA GLY A 419 16.33 18.64 -8.80
C GLY A 419 14.89 18.31 -8.42
N THR A 420 14.45 17.08 -8.61
CA THR A 420 13.22 16.54 -8.01
C THR A 420 13.55 15.25 -7.28
N GLY A 421 14.14 15.40 -6.09
CA GLY A 421 14.36 14.29 -5.17
C GLY A 421 13.02 13.68 -4.78
N ARG A 422 12.70 12.50 -5.33
CA ARG A 422 11.65 11.64 -4.80
C ARG A 422 12.07 11.20 -3.40
N LEU A 423 11.48 11.84 -2.40
CA LEU A 423 11.58 11.51 -0.99
C LEU A 423 10.85 10.18 -0.72
N SER A 424 11.21 9.43 0.32
CA SER A 424 10.43 8.24 0.67
C SER A 424 9.05 8.64 1.22
N ALA A 425 8.05 7.77 1.16
CA ALA A 425 6.71 8.07 1.69
C ALA A 425 6.73 8.49 3.19
N GLY A 426 7.71 8.03 3.96
CA GLY A 426 7.95 8.49 5.33
C GLY A 426 8.49 9.92 5.38
N ASP A 427 9.41 10.27 4.48
CA ASP A 427 9.98 11.61 4.37
C ASP A 427 8.97 12.63 3.83
N GLU A 428 8.09 12.24 2.91
CA GLU A 428 6.97 13.07 2.45
C GLU A 428 5.94 13.31 3.55
N ALA A 429 5.61 12.27 4.34
CA ALA A 429 4.73 12.41 5.50
C ALA A 429 5.35 13.30 6.59
N ILE A 430 6.67 13.22 6.81
CA ILE A 430 7.39 14.09 7.73
C ILE A 430 7.41 15.52 7.19
N ARG A 431 7.70 15.73 5.90
CA ARG A 431 7.71 17.06 5.30
C ARG A 431 6.33 17.70 5.32
N ALA A 432 5.27 16.94 5.06
CA ALA A 432 3.88 17.39 5.19
C ALA A 432 3.50 17.69 6.65
N ALA A 433 3.96 16.88 7.63
CA ALA A 433 3.77 17.14 9.05
C ALA A 433 4.59 18.35 9.57
N VAL A 434 5.74 18.63 8.95
CA VAL A 434 6.59 19.80 9.24
C VAL A 434 6.01 21.07 8.60
N ALA A 435 5.51 20.99 7.37
CA ALA A 435 4.97 22.12 6.58
C ALA A 435 3.52 22.51 6.93
N GLY A 436 2.69 21.59 7.43
CA GLY A 436 1.30 21.84 7.80
C GLY A 436 1.13 22.53 9.16
N GLY A 437 0.41 23.64 9.21
CA GLY A 437 0.30 24.53 10.37
C GLY A 437 -0.68 24.13 11.48
N SER A 438 -1.47 23.05 11.37
CA SER A 438 -2.62 22.84 12.28
C SER A 438 -2.70 21.52 13.05
N SER A 439 -1.81 20.55 12.87
CA SER A 439 -1.84 19.31 13.69
C SER A 439 -0.48 18.63 13.86
N ARG A 440 0.40 19.23 14.68
CA ARG A 440 1.67 18.61 15.08
C ARG A 440 1.45 17.72 16.31
N PRO A 441 1.92 16.46 16.32
CA PRO A 441 1.86 15.62 17.51
C PRO A 441 2.74 16.23 18.61
N ARG A 442 2.13 16.58 19.75
CA ARG A 442 2.87 17.10 20.91
C ARG A 442 3.66 15.98 21.57
N VAL A 443 4.93 16.22 21.84
CA VAL A 443 5.80 15.31 22.59
C VAL A 443 5.88 15.77 24.04
N ASP A 444 5.77 14.82 24.96
CA ASP A 444 5.98 15.07 26.39
C ASP A 444 7.41 15.64 26.63
N PRO A 445 7.55 16.79 27.33
CA PRO A 445 8.85 17.37 27.64
C PRO A 445 9.83 16.43 28.34
N GLU A 446 9.36 15.60 29.27
CA GLU A 446 10.22 14.66 29.98
C GLU A 446 10.73 13.56 29.04
N LEU A 447 9.88 13.08 28.13
CA LEU A 447 10.25 12.09 27.12
C LEU A 447 11.30 12.65 26.15
N ALA A 448 11.11 13.88 25.67
CA ALA A 448 12.04 14.55 24.78
C ALA A 448 13.41 14.74 25.44
N LEU A 449 13.43 15.17 26.71
CA LEU A 449 14.64 15.40 27.47
C LEU A 449 15.39 14.10 27.77
N ALA A 450 14.68 13.06 28.22
CA ALA A 450 15.24 11.73 28.43
C ALA A 450 15.80 11.12 27.13
N PHE A 451 15.09 11.30 26.01
CA PHE A 451 15.54 10.86 24.70
C PHE A 451 16.83 11.56 24.26
N GLY A 452 16.90 12.89 24.41
CA GLY A 452 18.11 13.67 24.10
C GLY A 452 19.32 13.27 24.94
N ARG A 453 19.16 13.10 26.26
CA ARG A 453 20.24 12.62 27.15
C ARG A 453 20.74 11.23 26.77
N ARG A 454 19.83 10.34 26.35
CA ARG A 454 20.19 9.00 25.87
C ARG A 454 21.00 9.08 24.57
N LEU A 455 20.60 9.94 23.62
CA LEU A 455 21.34 10.14 22.37
C LEU A 455 22.73 10.71 22.60
N ARG A 456 22.91 11.61 23.57
CA ARG A 456 24.23 12.16 23.94
C ARG A 456 25.09 11.22 24.80
N ARG A 457 24.56 10.05 25.18
CA ARG A 457 25.17 9.04 26.07
C ARG A 457 25.46 9.57 27.50
N GLU A 458 24.62 10.47 27.99
CA GLU A 458 24.71 11.08 29.33
C GLU A 458 23.98 10.28 30.43
N LEU A 459 23.61 9.02 30.13
CA LEU A 459 22.90 8.14 31.04
C LEU A 459 23.77 6.93 31.43
N PRO A 460 23.71 6.46 32.68
CA PRO A 460 24.39 5.23 33.10
C PRO A 460 24.02 4.04 32.21
N GLY A 461 25.01 3.24 31.81
CA GLY A 461 24.86 2.11 30.90
C GLY A 461 24.86 2.46 29.40
N TRP A 462 24.88 3.76 29.05
CA TRP A 462 25.04 4.24 27.66
C TRP A 462 26.35 4.98 27.43
N ALA A 463 26.96 5.51 28.49
CA ALA A 463 28.23 6.24 28.43
C ALA A 463 29.39 5.34 27.95
N PRO A 464 30.39 5.88 27.24
CA PRO A 464 31.58 5.13 26.86
C PRO A 464 32.31 4.56 28.09
N GLU A 465 32.71 3.29 28.02
CA GLU A 465 33.43 2.60 29.10
C GLU A 465 34.93 2.46 28.83
N THR A 466 35.35 2.58 27.56
CA THR A 466 36.75 2.45 27.14
C THR A 466 37.28 3.74 26.51
N PRO A 467 38.60 3.95 26.55
CA PRO A 467 39.23 5.09 25.90
C PRO A 467 38.95 5.18 24.38
N GLU A 468 38.91 4.03 23.70
CA GLU A 468 38.60 3.96 22.26
C GLU A 468 37.15 4.33 21.99
N ALA A 469 36.20 3.86 22.81
CA ALA A 469 34.80 4.19 22.68
C ALA A 469 34.52 5.68 22.91
N LEU A 470 35.24 6.31 23.84
CA LEU A 470 35.10 7.75 24.10
C LEU A 470 35.66 8.59 22.93
N ALA A 471 36.83 8.23 22.41
CA ALA A 471 37.42 8.93 21.28
C ALA A 471 36.56 8.85 20.01
N ASP A 472 36.00 7.68 19.72
CA ASP A 472 35.06 7.50 18.60
C ASP A 472 33.74 8.23 18.84
N TRP A 473 33.26 8.29 20.08
CA TRP A 473 32.04 9.04 20.39
C TRP A 473 32.22 10.54 20.15
N VAL A 474 33.38 11.12 20.47
CA VAL A 474 33.69 12.51 20.12
C VAL A 474 33.68 12.73 18.61
N ASP A 475 34.20 11.77 17.84
CA ASP A 475 34.19 11.83 16.37
C ASP A 475 32.76 11.73 15.80
N GLU A 476 31.96 10.78 16.29
CA GLU A 476 30.54 10.61 15.93
C GLU A 476 29.70 11.84 16.29
N ARG A 477 30.00 12.48 17.43
CA ARG A 477 29.37 13.73 17.87
C ARG A 477 29.82 14.93 17.03
N VAL A 478 30.89 14.84 16.25
CA VAL A 478 31.61 15.96 15.58
C VAL A 478 32.25 16.93 16.56
N ALA A 479 31.45 17.44 17.49
CA ALA A 479 31.84 18.41 18.49
C ALA A 479 30.97 18.23 19.74
N ILE A 480 31.62 18.15 20.90
CA ILE A 480 30.92 18.11 22.19
C ILE A 480 31.17 19.43 22.92
N PRO A 481 30.16 20.31 23.06
CA PRO A 481 30.27 21.52 23.86
C PRO A 481 30.79 21.22 25.27
N LEU A 482 31.63 22.09 25.85
CA LEU A 482 32.22 21.85 27.17
C LEU A 482 31.21 21.47 28.28
N PRO A 483 30.03 22.11 28.40
CA PRO A 483 29.03 21.69 29.38
C PRO A 483 28.50 20.25 29.17
N GLU A 484 28.34 19.85 27.91
CA GLU A 484 27.93 18.48 27.56
C GLU A 484 29.08 17.48 27.81
N TRP A 485 30.33 17.90 27.59
CA TRP A 485 31.51 17.09 27.87
C TRP A 485 31.63 16.74 29.35
N GLU A 486 31.39 17.72 30.24
CA GLU A 486 31.37 17.50 31.68
C GLU A 486 30.26 16.53 32.08
N ALA A 487 29.05 16.67 31.52
CA ALA A 487 27.92 15.78 31.77
C ALA A 487 28.20 14.34 31.28
N LEU A 488 28.84 14.19 30.12
CA LEU A 488 29.27 12.90 29.59
C LEU A 488 30.32 12.23 30.49
N LEU A 489 31.36 12.97 30.90
CA LEU A 489 32.41 12.43 31.77
C LEU A 489 31.87 12.02 33.14
N ALA A 490 30.87 12.73 33.66
CA ALA A 490 30.20 12.35 34.92
C ALA A 490 29.45 11.02 34.82
N ALA A 491 29.06 10.59 33.61
CA ALA A 491 28.43 9.29 33.36
C ALA A 491 29.45 8.17 33.03
N CYS A 492 30.70 8.51 32.68
CA CYS A 492 31.77 7.56 32.38
C CYS A 492 32.41 6.95 33.64
N PRO A 493 33.13 5.81 33.52
CA PRO A 493 33.95 5.27 34.60
C PRO A 493 34.97 6.30 35.12
N PRO A 494 35.21 6.41 36.44
CA PRO A 494 36.09 7.44 37.02
C PRO A 494 37.54 7.42 36.53
N GLU A 495 38.05 6.25 36.14
CA GLU A 495 39.40 6.11 35.57
C GLU A 495 39.48 6.66 34.14
N LEU A 496 38.47 6.35 33.31
CA LEU A 496 38.35 6.88 31.96
C LEU A 496 38.20 8.40 31.97
N ALA A 497 37.35 8.93 32.86
CA ALA A 497 37.15 10.38 32.98
C ALA A 497 38.45 11.12 33.34
N ARG A 498 39.25 10.57 34.27
CA ARG A 498 40.56 11.12 34.63
C ARG A 498 41.56 11.05 33.46
N ALA A 499 41.60 9.93 32.75
CA ALA A 499 42.48 9.76 31.59
C ALA A 499 42.12 10.73 30.45
N ALA A 500 40.83 10.92 30.18
CA ALA A 500 40.35 11.85 29.16
C ALA A 500 40.65 13.31 29.51
N ALA A 501 40.43 13.71 30.78
CA ALA A 501 40.77 15.05 31.25
C ALA A 501 42.28 15.33 31.15
N SER A 502 43.12 14.37 31.55
CA SER A 502 44.58 14.48 31.45
C SER A 502 45.05 14.56 29.99
N ALA A 503 44.47 13.75 29.10
CA ALA A 503 44.81 13.77 27.68
C ALA A 503 44.44 15.11 27.03
N LEU A 504 43.28 15.67 27.36
CA LEU A 504 42.81 16.96 26.86
C LEU A 504 43.63 18.13 27.40
N ALA A 505 44.08 18.09 28.66
CA ALA A 505 44.95 19.11 29.24
C ALA A 505 46.35 19.12 28.57
N ALA A 506 46.98 17.95 28.42
CA ALA A 506 48.28 17.80 27.76
C ALA A 506 48.25 18.23 26.28
N SER A 507 47.06 18.33 25.71
CA SER A 507 46.83 18.65 24.32
C SER A 507 46.94 20.15 23.99
N GLY A 508 46.79 21.01 25.00
CA GLY A 508 46.76 22.47 24.87
C GLY A 508 48.13 23.16 25.00
N GLU A 509 49.16 22.47 25.48
CA GLU A 509 50.48 23.09 25.80
C GLU A 509 51.54 22.97 24.68
N GLY A 510 51.16 22.64 23.45
CA GLY A 510 52.05 22.74 22.28
C GLY A 510 53.10 21.62 22.12
N GLU A 511 53.43 20.85 23.16
CA GLU A 511 54.25 19.63 23.08
C GLU A 511 53.64 18.53 23.96
N GLY A 512 52.79 17.68 23.36
CA GLY A 512 52.32 16.45 24.01
C GLY A 512 53.41 15.37 24.00
N PRO A 513 53.42 14.44 24.98
CA PRO A 513 54.44 13.40 25.05
C PRO A 513 54.42 12.54 23.78
N GLY A 514 55.61 12.21 23.27
CA GLY A 514 55.80 11.34 22.10
C GLY A 514 55.12 9.98 22.27
N PRO A 515 54.96 9.19 21.19
CA PRO A 515 54.17 7.96 21.17
C PRO A 515 54.74 6.91 22.14
N GLY A 516 54.30 6.99 23.40
CA GLY A 516 54.68 6.06 24.44
C GLY A 516 54.07 4.68 24.20
N GLU A 517 54.89 3.66 24.42
CA GLU A 517 54.52 2.25 24.38
C GLU A 517 53.31 2.00 25.29
N GLY A 518 52.17 1.63 24.68
CA GLY A 518 50.91 1.29 25.38
C GLY A 518 49.74 2.27 25.24
N GLY A 519 49.88 3.39 24.52
CA GLY A 519 48.90 4.52 24.54
C GLY A 519 47.54 4.33 23.83
N SER A 520 46.50 4.89 24.46
CA SER A 520 45.08 4.98 24.06
C SER A 520 44.79 6.04 22.96
N LEU A 521 43.68 5.88 22.21
CA LEU A 521 43.19 6.86 21.19
C LEU A 521 42.84 8.26 21.73
N LEU A 522 42.80 8.48 23.05
CA LEU A 522 42.43 9.76 23.66
C LEU A 522 43.39 10.91 23.34
N HIS A 523 44.64 10.61 22.97
CA HIS A 523 45.63 11.63 22.59
C HIS A 523 45.24 12.44 21.34
N ARG A 524 44.22 12.00 20.60
CA ARG A 524 43.67 12.68 19.40
C ARG A 524 42.61 13.74 19.74
N LEU A 525 42.17 13.83 20.99
CA LEU A 525 41.17 14.82 21.42
C LEU A 525 41.80 16.19 21.63
N ARG A 526 41.10 17.25 21.24
CA ARG A 526 41.52 18.65 21.40
C ARG A 526 40.32 19.53 21.74
N THR A 527 40.54 20.57 22.53
CA THR A 527 39.56 21.66 22.69
C THR A 527 39.78 22.67 21.58
N SER A 528 38.71 23.05 20.88
CA SER A 528 38.78 24.02 19.79
C SER A 528 37.46 24.80 19.65
N ARG A 529 37.53 25.91 18.92
CA ARG A 529 36.39 26.75 18.55
C ARG A 529 36.29 26.84 17.04
N PHE A 530 35.13 26.53 16.48
CA PHE A 530 34.90 26.66 15.04
C PHE A 530 34.94 28.14 14.61
N PRO A 531 35.32 28.44 13.36
CA PRO A 531 35.26 29.81 12.84
C PRO A 531 33.85 30.41 12.97
N GLY A 532 33.74 31.57 13.63
CA GLY A 532 32.46 32.26 13.86
C GLY A 532 31.62 31.72 15.01
N ALA A 533 32.03 30.62 15.66
CA ALA A 533 31.34 30.07 16.82
C ALA A 533 31.61 30.89 18.10
N SER A 534 30.66 30.87 19.04
CA SER A 534 30.77 31.48 20.37
C SER A 534 31.04 30.46 21.49
N VAL A 535 30.97 29.16 21.18
CA VAL A 535 31.09 28.06 22.15
C VAL A 535 32.33 27.20 21.85
N ASP A 536 33.09 26.87 22.89
CA ASP A 536 34.20 25.92 22.82
C ASP A 536 33.70 24.47 22.88
N ALA A 537 34.34 23.59 22.11
CA ALA A 537 33.97 22.18 22.04
C ALA A 537 35.19 21.26 22.00
N VAL A 538 34.98 20.04 22.51
CA VAL A 538 35.92 18.93 22.35
C VAL A 538 35.69 18.29 20.99
N VAL A 539 36.77 18.17 20.21
CA VAL A 539 36.77 17.65 18.84
C VAL A 539 37.96 16.70 18.62
N ARG A 540 37.91 15.93 17.54
CA ARG A 540 39.04 15.12 17.07
C ARG A 540 40.02 15.97 16.26
N LYS A 541 41.32 15.83 16.51
CA LYS A 541 42.40 16.60 15.84
C LYS A 541 42.29 16.57 14.32
N GLU A 542 42.04 15.40 13.73
CA GLU A 542 42.00 15.24 12.27
C GLU A 542 40.78 15.92 11.64
N ARG A 543 39.70 16.10 12.41
CA ARG A 543 38.49 16.80 11.96
C ARG A 543 38.75 18.29 11.76
N LEU A 544 39.58 18.89 12.60
CA LEU A 544 40.02 20.29 12.43
C LEU A 544 40.88 20.48 11.18
N ALA A 545 41.71 19.49 10.83
CA ALA A 545 42.54 19.54 9.63
C ALA A 545 41.69 19.45 8.34
N ALA A 546 40.65 18.59 8.33
CA ALA A 546 39.78 18.40 7.17
C ALA A 546 38.99 19.66 6.77
N LEU A 547 38.64 20.50 7.76
CA LEU A 547 37.94 21.78 7.58
C LEU A 547 38.77 22.86 6.86
N GLY A 548 40.10 22.77 6.91
CA GLY A 548 41.00 23.77 6.31
C GLY A 548 41.22 23.60 4.80
N ASP A 549 41.09 22.37 4.28
CA ASP A 549 41.52 22.00 2.92
C ASP A 549 40.37 21.58 1.99
N SER A 550 39.15 21.37 2.48
CA SER A 550 38.07 20.74 1.71
C SER A 550 36.81 21.62 1.53
N PRO A 551 36.42 21.95 0.28
CA PRO A 551 35.14 22.59 -0.03
C PRO A 551 33.90 21.75 0.35
N LEU A 552 34.08 20.46 0.67
CA LEU A 552 32.99 19.50 0.92
C LEU A 552 32.48 19.51 2.38
N GLU A 553 33.21 20.14 3.31
CA GLU A 553 32.84 20.23 4.74
C GLU A 553 32.41 21.66 5.11
N SER A 554 31.24 22.09 4.63
CA SER A 554 30.64 23.35 5.09
C SER A 554 30.18 23.26 6.56
N PRO A 555 30.20 24.36 7.35
CA PRO A 555 29.72 24.36 8.73
C PRO A 555 28.27 23.86 8.87
N ALA A 556 27.41 24.10 7.86
CA ALA A 556 26.04 23.61 7.84
C ALA A 556 25.96 22.08 7.73
N ARG A 557 26.90 21.45 7.02
CA ARG A 557 26.98 19.99 6.89
C ARG A 557 27.43 19.33 8.20
N LEU A 558 28.38 19.96 8.91
CA LEU A 558 28.81 19.52 10.24
C LEU A 558 27.70 19.68 11.28
N ALA A 559 27.00 20.81 11.24
CA ALA A 559 25.84 21.05 12.10
C ALA A 559 24.72 20.01 11.87
N ALA A 560 24.40 19.68 10.62
CA ALA A 560 23.45 18.63 10.30
C ALA A 560 23.92 17.23 10.74
N GLU A 561 25.24 17.00 10.82
CA GLU A 561 25.79 15.76 11.39
C GLU A 561 25.70 15.72 12.91
N TRP A 562 26.01 16.82 13.58
CA TRP A 562 25.89 16.96 15.03
C TRP A 562 24.46 16.75 15.53
N LEU A 563 23.44 17.19 14.77
CA LEU A 563 22.03 17.00 15.08
C LEU A 563 21.59 15.52 15.17
N ARG A 564 22.37 14.58 14.62
CA ARG A 564 22.07 13.13 14.67
C ARG A 564 22.14 12.53 16.08
N SER A 565 22.67 13.26 17.05
CA SER A 565 22.98 12.74 18.39
C SER A 565 22.53 13.66 19.53
N THR A 566 21.75 14.71 19.27
CA THR A 566 21.27 15.67 20.29
C THR A 566 19.77 15.62 20.58
N GLY A 567 18.94 15.28 19.61
CA GLY A 567 17.48 15.52 19.68
C GLY A 567 17.13 16.97 19.27
N PRO A 568 15.86 17.39 19.45
CA PRO A 568 15.44 18.75 19.10
C PRO A 568 16.15 19.79 19.98
N VAL A 569 16.78 20.78 19.33
CA VAL A 569 17.54 21.85 20.02
C VAL A 569 17.19 23.23 19.46
N PRO A 570 17.33 24.31 20.25
CA PRO A 570 17.17 25.67 19.75
C PRO A 570 18.16 25.98 18.62
N ILE A 571 17.73 26.79 17.65
CA ILE A 571 18.61 27.14 16.53
C ILE A 571 19.84 27.93 16.98
N ASP A 572 19.72 28.74 18.02
CA ASP A 572 20.81 29.52 18.61
C ASP A 572 21.94 28.63 19.13
N SER A 573 21.62 27.42 19.63
CA SER A 573 22.63 26.45 20.05
C SER A 573 23.45 25.94 18.87
N VAL A 574 22.81 25.74 17.71
CA VAL A 574 23.48 25.31 16.48
C VAL A 574 24.36 26.44 15.93
N SER A 575 23.82 27.66 15.87
CA SER A 575 24.54 28.86 15.42
C SER A 575 25.73 29.19 16.31
N GLY A 576 25.56 29.10 17.64
CA GLY A 576 26.63 29.34 18.61
C GLY A 576 27.76 28.32 18.54
N LEU A 577 27.48 27.06 18.19
CA LEU A 577 28.50 26.01 18.12
C LEU A 577 29.25 25.99 16.78
N PHE A 578 28.57 26.25 15.66
CA PHE A 578 29.16 26.15 14.31
C PHE A 578 29.38 27.49 13.59
N GLY A 579 28.99 28.61 14.19
CA GLY A 579 29.15 29.95 13.60
C GLY A 579 28.26 30.21 12.40
N LEU A 580 27.06 29.61 12.35
CA LEU A 580 26.12 29.78 11.24
C LEU A 580 25.35 31.11 11.36
N GLY A 581 25.25 31.86 10.26
CA GLY A 581 24.39 33.05 10.17
C GLY A 581 22.91 32.68 10.13
N CYS A 582 22.05 33.49 10.75
CA CYS A 582 20.66 33.10 11.07
C CYS A 582 19.80 32.71 9.84
N GLU A 583 19.84 33.46 8.73
CA GLU A 583 18.98 33.17 7.56
C GLU A 583 19.63 32.23 6.53
N SER A 584 20.87 32.49 6.12
CA SER A 584 21.57 31.67 5.13
C SER A 584 21.99 30.30 5.68
N GLY A 585 22.26 30.21 6.98
CA GLY A 585 22.57 28.96 7.67
C GLY A 585 21.37 28.02 7.81
N LEU A 586 20.16 28.58 7.98
CA LEU A 586 18.89 27.84 8.04
C LEU A 586 18.60 27.09 6.74
N ALA A 587 18.61 27.81 5.61
CA ALA A 587 18.38 27.22 4.29
C ALA A 587 19.45 26.16 3.95
N ALA A 588 20.71 26.40 4.34
CA ALA A 588 21.80 25.44 4.16
C ALA A 588 21.66 24.20 5.05
N LEU A 589 21.17 24.35 6.28
CA LEU A 589 20.85 23.25 7.20
C LEU A 589 19.69 22.39 6.67
N GLU A 590 18.63 23.02 6.17
CA GLU A 590 17.51 22.33 5.52
C GLU A 590 17.93 21.59 4.24
N ALA A 591 18.73 22.24 3.39
CA ALA A 591 19.30 21.61 2.21
C ALA A 591 20.22 20.44 2.59
N ALA A 592 20.89 20.53 3.73
CA ALA A 592 21.63 19.46 4.36
C ALA A 592 20.72 18.51 5.16
N GLY A 593 19.39 18.50 4.99
CA GLY A 593 18.49 17.49 5.55
C GLY A 593 18.16 17.59 7.04
N ALA A 594 18.40 18.74 7.68
CA ALA A 594 17.86 19.02 9.01
C ALA A 594 16.37 19.42 8.91
N ALA A 595 15.56 18.99 9.87
CA ALA A 595 14.19 19.45 10.03
C ALA A 595 14.16 20.72 10.88
N ILE A 596 13.60 21.79 10.32
CA ILE A 596 13.39 23.04 11.05
C ILE A 596 11.97 23.05 11.60
N VAL A 597 11.89 23.33 12.90
CA VAL A 597 10.65 23.28 13.68
C VAL A 597 10.33 24.71 14.10
N PRO A 598 9.25 25.31 13.57
CA PRO A 598 8.89 26.70 13.89
C PRO A 598 8.63 26.98 15.37
N ASP A 599 8.15 25.98 16.11
CA ASP A 599 7.93 26.10 17.56
C ASP A 599 8.36 24.80 18.26
N LEU A 600 9.46 24.90 19.02
CA LEU A 600 10.04 23.77 19.73
C LEU A 600 9.16 23.27 20.89
N ALA A 601 8.17 24.05 21.35
CA ALA A 601 7.22 23.61 22.38
C ALA A 601 6.42 22.37 21.97
N ALA A 602 6.12 22.20 20.68
CA ALA A 602 5.47 21.00 20.19
C ALA A 602 6.32 19.73 20.41
N LEU A 603 7.63 19.88 20.59
CA LEU A 603 8.59 18.80 20.79
C LEU A 603 9.16 18.76 22.21
N GLY A 604 8.52 19.43 23.17
CA GLY A 604 8.97 19.46 24.55
C GLY A 604 10.09 20.45 24.86
N GLY A 605 10.39 21.38 23.95
CA GLY A 605 11.34 22.47 24.17
C GLY A 605 10.70 23.79 24.63
N PRO A 606 11.50 24.87 24.78
CA PRO A 606 11.02 26.20 25.12
C PRO A 606 10.06 26.77 24.07
N ALA A 607 8.99 27.43 24.53
CA ALA A 607 7.94 27.98 23.67
C ALA A 607 8.40 29.22 22.89
N GLY A 608 7.92 29.34 21.66
CA GLY A 608 8.13 30.52 20.81
C GLY A 608 9.52 30.61 20.19
N LEU A 609 10.35 29.57 20.33
CA LEU A 609 11.67 29.50 19.72
C LEU A 609 11.68 28.49 18.57
N PRO A 610 12.27 28.84 17.40
CA PRO A 610 12.53 27.88 16.35
C PRO A 610 13.62 26.91 16.81
N GLY A 611 13.46 25.64 16.43
CA GLY A 611 14.44 24.60 16.69
C GLY A 611 14.85 23.84 15.45
N ALA A 612 15.92 23.08 15.59
CA ALA A 612 16.44 22.17 14.58
C ALA A 612 16.56 20.76 15.16
N CYS A 613 16.29 19.76 14.33
CA CYS A 613 16.49 18.35 14.66
C CYS A 613 16.87 17.59 13.39
N ASP A 614 17.64 16.52 13.52
CA ASP A 614 17.79 15.57 12.40
C ASP A 614 16.45 14.84 12.14
N GLY A 615 16.13 14.59 10.87
CA GLY A 615 14.84 14.00 10.47
C GLY A 615 14.61 12.59 11.01
N ASP A 616 15.64 11.73 10.99
CA ASP A 616 15.54 10.36 11.50
C ASP A 616 15.42 10.35 13.04
N VAL A 617 16.13 11.27 13.69
CA VAL A 617 16.05 11.47 15.15
C VAL A 617 14.66 11.94 15.56
N LEU A 618 14.08 12.89 14.81
CA LEU A 618 12.73 13.38 15.03
C LEU A 618 11.69 12.27 14.84
N GLU A 619 11.85 11.43 13.81
CA GLU A 619 10.99 10.28 13.59
C GLU A 619 11.06 9.26 14.76
N SER A 620 12.27 9.00 15.26
CA SER A 620 12.51 8.11 16.39
C SER A 620 11.88 8.66 17.69
N LEU A 621 11.93 9.98 17.89
CA LEU A 621 11.26 10.66 19.00
C LEU A 621 9.75 10.49 18.90
N PHE A 622 9.15 10.78 17.73
CA PHE A 622 7.71 10.58 17.52
C PHE A 622 7.30 9.12 17.66
N ARG A 623 8.13 8.17 17.24
CA ARG A 623 7.86 6.73 17.41
C ARG A 623 7.81 6.35 18.89
N GLN A 624 8.71 6.90 19.71
CA GLN A 624 8.69 6.70 21.16
C GLN A 624 7.50 7.40 21.83
N ALA A 625 7.17 8.63 21.41
CA ALA A 625 5.99 9.34 21.87
C ALA A 625 4.70 8.55 21.58
N ARG A 626 4.57 8.02 20.35
CA ARG A 626 3.46 7.13 19.97
C ARG A 626 3.44 5.85 20.80
N LYS A 627 4.59 5.21 21.02
CA LYS A 627 4.68 4.00 21.84
C LYS A 627 4.26 4.27 23.29
N ALA A 628 4.65 5.42 23.85
CA ALA A 628 4.26 5.84 25.19
C ALA A 628 2.78 6.22 25.27
N ALA A 629 2.22 6.79 24.20
CA ALA A 629 0.81 7.16 24.10
C ALA A 629 -0.12 5.97 23.77
N ARG A 630 0.40 4.79 23.43
CA ARG A 630 -0.42 3.60 23.13
C ARG A 630 -1.10 3.12 24.42
N PRO A 631 -2.44 3.18 24.50
CA PRO A 631 -3.15 2.62 25.63
C PRO A 631 -3.03 1.09 25.62
N ALA A 632 -2.78 0.49 26.78
CA ALA A 632 -2.86 -0.96 26.94
C ALA A 632 -4.35 -1.36 27.02
N VAL A 633 -4.94 -1.68 25.87
CA VAL A 633 -6.37 -1.99 25.76
C VAL A 633 -6.59 -3.50 25.75
N LYS A 634 -7.53 -3.98 26.57
CA LYS A 634 -8.02 -5.35 26.50
C LYS A 634 -9.07 -5.43 25.38
N ALA A 635 -8.85 -6.31 24.40
CA ALA A 635 -9.81 -6.53 23.32
C ALA A 635 -11.15 -7.05 23.86
N LEU A 636 -12.25 -6.61 23.24
CA LEU A 636 -13.62 -7.08 23.49
C LEU A 636 -14.00 -8.20 22.51
N PRO A 637 -14.93 -9.10 22.86
CA PRO A 637 -15.39 -10.12 21.92
C PRO A 637 -16.13 -9.50 20.72
N ALA A 638 -16.10 -10.16 19.56
CA ALA A 638 -16.83 -9.73 18.36
C ALA A 638 -18.34 -9.57 18.59
N SER A 639 -18.89 -10.28 19.58
CA SER A 639 -20.28 -10.18 20.02
C SER A 639 -20.68 -8.77 20.48
N ASP A 640 -19.71 -7.92 20.87
CA ASP A 640 -19.99 -6.54 21.30
C ASP A 640 -20.07 -5.56 20.11
N LEU A 641 -19.62 -5.95 18.91
CA LEU A 641 -19.64 -5.12 17.71
C LEU A 641 -21.03 -4.59 17.31
N PRO A 642 -22.12 -5.40 17.33
CA PRO A 642 -23.43 -4.93 16.89
C PRO A 642 -23.94 -3.75 17.74
N SER A 643 -23.85 -3.85 19.07
CA SER A 643 -24.22 -2.76 19.97
C SER A 643 -23.27 -1.56 19.87
N PHE A 644 -21.97 -1.80 19.63
CA PHE A 644 -21.03 -0.71 19.38
C PHE A 644 -21.39 0.07 18.10
N PHE A 645 -21.68 -0.61 16.99
CA PHE A 645 -22.14 0.02 15.74
C PHE A 645 -23.47 0.75 15.91
N ALA A 646 -24.42 0.15 16.63
CA ALA A 646 -25.69 0.78 16.93
C ALA A 646 -25.53 2.10 17.69
N ALA A 647 -24.62 2.14 18.68
CA ALA A 647 -24.31 3.35 19.43
C ALA A 647 -23.57 4.39 18.56
N MET A 648 -22.57 3.98 17.77
CA MET A 648 -21.83 4.87 16.86
C MET A 648 -22.75 5.54 15.83
N GLN A 649 -23.76 4.83 15.33
CA GLN A 649 -24.69 5.32 14.31
C GLN A 649 -25.96 5.95 14.88
N GLY A 650 -26.05 6.08 16.21
CA GLY A 650 -27.16 6.75 16.88
C GLY A 650 -28.51 6.02 16.77
N LEU A 651 -28.52 4.68 16.73
CA LEU A 651 -29.78 3.93 16.80
C LEU A 651 -30.48 4.19 18.14
N ARG A 652 -31.82 4.26 18.08
CA ARG A 652 -32.69 4.51 19.24
C ARG A 652 -32.59 3.34 20.22
N ASP A 653 -32.46 3.68 21.50
CA ASP A 653 -32.52 2.70 22.58
C ASP A 653 -33.98 2.40 22.95
N ARG A 654 -34.48 1.27 22.47
CA ARG A 654 -35.88 0.85 22.59
C ARG A 654 -36.29 0.55 24.02
N ALA A 655 -35.33 0.19 24.88
CA ALA A 655 -35.61 -0.05 26.28
C ALA A 655 -35.97 1.26 27.00
N SER A 656 -35.21 2.32 26.76
CA SER A 656 -35.48 3.67 27.31
C SER A 656 -36.82 4.23 26.81
N GLU A 657 -37.15 4.02 25.53
CA GLU A 657 -38.40 4.53 24.96
C GLU A 657 -39.65 3.86 25.53
N ALA A 658 -39.58 2.55 25.80
CA ALA A 658 -40.67 1.85 26.46
C ALA A 658 -40.92 2.40 27.87
N LEU A 659 -39.85 2.81 28.57
CA LEU A 659 -39.94 3.45 29.88
C LEU A 659 -40.54 4.87 29.79
N ASP A 660 -40.13 5.66 28.79
CA ASP A 660 -40.68 7.01 28.54
C ASP A 660 -42.17 6.96 28.19
N ALA A 661 -42.58 5.97 27.38
CA ALA A 661 -43.98 5.73 27.05
C ALA A 661 -44.80 5.30 28.28
N ALA A 662 -44.24 4.46 29.16
CA ALA A 662 -44.89 4.02 30.38
C ALA A 662 -45.02 5.13 31.45
N THR A 663 -44.09 6.08 31.46
CA THR A 663 -44.09 7.23 32.40
C THR A 663 -44.89 8.44 31.89
N GLY A 664 -45.44 8.37 30.68
CA GLY A 664 -46.25 9.43 30.08
C GLY A 664 -45.43 10.63 29.60
N ALA A 665 -44.11 10.50 29.47
CA ALA A 665 -43.20 11.54 29.00
C ALA A 665 -43.16 11.64 27.46
N GLU A 666 -44.30 11.47 26.79
CA GLU A 666 -44.39 11.64 25.33
C GLU A 666 -44.49 13.12 24.97
N SER A 667 -43.34 13.81 24.96
CA SER A 667 -43.25 15.16 24.42
C SER A 667 -43.38 15.14 22.89
N ARG A 668 -44.22 16.01 22.33
CA ARG A 668 -44.23 16.29 20.88
C ARG A 668 -42.87 16.88 20.50
N ILE A 669 -42.15 16.20 19.61
CA ILE A 669 -40.89 16.70 19.05
C ILE A 669 -41.22 17.89 18.15
N SER A 670 -40.51 19.01 18.35
CA SER A 670 -40.66 20.17 17.46
C SER A 670 -40.06 19.88 16.07
N ASP A 671 -40.47 20.60 15.03
CA ASP A 671 -39.89 20.38 13.70
C ASP A 671 -38.38 20.70 13.66
N GLU A 672 -37.91 21.66 14.47
CA GLU A 672 -36.48 21.97 14.63
C GLU A 672 -35.70 20.81 15.25
N GLU A 673 -36.23 20.20 16.32
CA GLU A 673 -35.62 19.02 16.95
C GLU A 673 -35.60 17.81 15.99
N GLY A 674 -36.64 17.64 15.17
CA GLY A 674 -36.70 16.60 14.15
C GLY A 674 -35.68 16.77 13.03
N ILE A 675 -35.47 18.00 12.55
CA ILE A 675 -34.43 18.34 11.56
C ILE A 675 -33.04 18.07 12.15
N GLU A 676 -32.78 18.51 13.37
CA GLU A 676 -31.47 18.31 14.02
C GLU A 676 -31.20 16.83 14.36
N ALA A 677 -32.23 16.07 14.72
CA ALA A 677 -32.12 14.62 14.86
C ALA A 677 -31.80 13.95 13.52
N THR A 678 -32.41 14.40 12.41
CA THR A 678 -32.14 13.90 11.06
C THR A 678 -30.72 14.25 10.61
N ARG A 679 -30.23 15.46 10.90
CA ARG A 679 -28.83 15.87 10.67
C ARG A 679 -27.85 14.93 11.37
N ARG A 680 -28.05 14.72 12.67
CA ARG A 680 -27.22 13.81 13.48
C ARG A 680 -27.27 12.37 12.98
N ALA A 681 -28.42 11.91 12.47
CA ALA A 681 -28.57 10.59 11.89
C ALA A 681 -27.84 10.43 10.54
N LEU A 682 -27.81 11.47 9.71
CA LEU A 682 -27.13 11.45 8.40
C LEU A 682 -25.61 11.59 8.50
N LEU A 683 -25.09 12.32 9.50
CA LEU A 683 -23.66 12.56 9.66
C LEU A 683 -22.77 11.28 9.66
N PRO A 684 -23.06 10.22 10.46
CA PRO A 684 -22.29 8.98 10.39
C PRO A 684 -22.58 8.17 9.11
N LEU A 685 -23.66 8.47 8.38
CA LEU A 685 -24.07 7.77 7.16
C LEU A 685 -23.60 8.46 5.88
N SER A 686 -22.85 9.56 6.00
CA SER A 686 -22.27 10.31 4.87
C SER A 686 -21.55 9.38 3.90
N GLY A 687 -21.96 9.40 2.62
CA GLY A 687 -21.39 8.60 1.53
C GLY A 687 -21.78 7.10 1.52
N PHE A 688 -22.65 6.63 2.42
CA PHE A 688 -23.04 5.22 2.47
C PHE A 688 -24.11 4.88 1.41
N PRO A 689 -23.87 3.91 0.50
CA PRO A 689 -24.87 3.50 -0.48
C PRO A 689 -25.91 2.57 0.16
N ALA A 690 -27.20 2.94 0.04
CA ALA A 690 -28.31 2.07 0.45
C ALA A 690 -29.48 2.16 -0.54
N ALA A 691 -30.34 1.14 -0.54
CA ALA A 691 -31.52 1.14 -1.39
C ALA A 691 -32.41 2.36 -1.08
N ALA A 692 -32.80 3.09 -2.12
CA ALA A 692 -33.50 4.37 -2.01
C ALA A 692 -34.79 4.28 -1.17
N ALA A 693 -35.52 3.17 -1.29
CA ALA A 693 -36.73 2.92 -0.52
C ALA A 693 -36.47 2.77 0.99
N LEU A 694 -35.29 2.28 1.41
CA LEU A 694 -35.00 1.98 2.81
C LEU A 694 -34.64 3.21 3.64
N TRP A 695 -34.16 4.29 3.02
CA TRP A 695 -33.76 5.51 3.72
C TRP A 695 -34.87 6.08 4.60
N GLU A 696 -36.05 6.34 4.02
CA GLU A 696 -37.17 6.95 4.74
C GLU A 696 -38.12 5.91 5.38
N THR A 697 -37.99 4.62 5.05
CA THR A 697 -38.87 3.55 5.58
C THR A 697 -38.26 2.77 6.73
N GLU A 698 -36.93 2.67 6.83
CA GLU A 698 -36.22 1.85 7.81
C GLU A 698 -35.02 2.56 8.46
N ILE A 699 -34.11 3.15 7.68
CA ILE A 699 -32.80 3.66 8.16
C ILE A 699 -32.97 4.91 9.03
N LEU A 700 -33.66 5.95 8.53
CA LEU A 700 -33.91 7.17 9.28
C LEU A 700 -34.90 6.94 10.44
N PRO A 701 -36.02 6.19 10.28
CA PRO A 701 -36.91 5.87 11.41
C PRO A 701 -36.26 5.11 12.57
N ALA A 702 -35.22 4.29 12.31
CA ALA A 702 -34.45 3.60 13.35
C ALA A 702 -33.61 4.56 14.23
N ARG A 703 -33.34 5.78 13.75
CA ARG A 703 -32.51 6.80 14.42
C ARG A 703 -33.33 8.00 14.89
N VAL A 704 -34.37 8.38 14.14
CA VAL A 704 -35.19 9.57 14.37
C VAL A 704 -36.59 9.15 14.81
N ARG A 705 -36.95 9.50 16.05
CA ARG A 705 -38.30 9.26 16.59
C ARG A 705 -39.32 10.04 15.77
N ALA A 706 -40.39 9.34 15.35
CA ALA A 706 -41.47 9.91 14.53
C ALA A 706 -40.96 10.67 13.29
N TYR A 707 -39.95 10.11 12.59
CA TYR A 707 -39.39 10.69 11.37
C TYR A 707 -40.46 11.13 10.37
N ARG A 708 -40.28 12.33 9.82
CA ARG A 708 -41.12 12.88 8.75
C ARG A 708 -40.26 13.33 7.55
N PRO A 709 -40.74 13.17 6.30
CA PRO A 709 -39.98 13.51 5.10
C PRO A 709 -39.51 14.96 5.02
N GLU A 710 -40.30 15.87 5.61
CA GLU A 710 -40.02 17.31 5.58
C GLU A 710 -38.69 17.64 6.27
N TYR A 711 -38.23 16.80 7.20
CA TYR A 711 -36.94 16.98 7.88
C TYR A 711 -35.76 16.77 6.94
N LEU A 712 -35.82 15.73 6.10
CA LEU A 712 -34.80 15.49 5.07
C LEU A 712 -34.88 16.56 3.96
N ASP A 713 -36.09 16.90 3.52
CA ASP A 713 -36.30 17.89 2.46
C ASP A 713 -35.75 19.27 2.88
N ALA A 714 -35.87 19.65 4.17
CA ALA A 714 -35.27 20.87 4.72
C ALA A 714 -33.73 20.86 4.65
N LEU A 715 -33.10 19.71 4.95
CA LEU A 715 -31.64 19.56 4.90
C LEU A 715 -31.10 19.64 3.48
N LEU A 716 -31.78 18.99 2.52
CA LEU A 716 -31.40 19.06 1.10
C LEU A 716 -31.60 20.47 0.54
N SER A 717 -32.72 21.12 0.89
CA SER A 717 -33.01 22.49 0.43
C SER A 717 -32.03 23.53 0.99
N SER A 718 -31.46 23.28 2.17
CA SER A 718 -30.42 24.13 2.77
C SER A 718 -29.06 24.02 2.08
N GLY A 719 -28.85 22.99 1.26
CA GLY A 719 -27.57 22.69 0.61
C GLY A 719 -26.52 22.07 1.53
N GLU A 720 -26.85 21.79 2.79
CA GLU A 720 -25.88 21.18 3.73
C GLU A 720 -25.60 19.71 3.39
N PHE A 721 -26.63 18.99 2.94
CA PHE A 721 -26.51 17.63 2.44
C PHE A 721 -26.89 17.57 0.96
N LEU A 722 -26.15 16.76 0.24
CA LEU A 722 -26.42 16.36 -1.13
C LEU A 722 -26.78 14.88 -1.15
N TRP A 723 -27.44 14.46 -2.22
CA TRP A 723 -27.67 13.05 -2.50
C TRP A 723 -27.24 12.73 -3.94
N TYR A 724 -26.79 11.50 -4.15
CA TYR A 724 -26.38 11.00 -5.46
C TYR A 724 -26.71 9.52 -5.60
N GLY A 725 -26.88 9.04 -6.83
CA GLY A 725 -27.05 7.61 -7.08
C GLY A 725 -25.73 6.86 -7.04
N ALA A 726 -25.77 5.67 -6.45
CA ALA A 726 -24.62 4.78 -6.29
C ALA A 726 -24.89 3.41 -6.94
N GLY A 727 -25.61 3.42 -8.06
CA GLY A 727 -26.13 2.24 -8.73
C GLY A 727 -27.66 2.21 -8.77
N ARG A 728 -28.18 1.17 -9.43
CA ARG A 728 -29.62 1.01 -9.65
C ARG A 728 -30.37 0.98 -8.32
N GLU A 729 -31.41 1.83 -8.20
CA GLU A 729 -32.29 1.93 -7.03
C GLU A 729 -31.54 2.19 -5.70
N THR A 730 -30.29 2.65 -5.78
CA THR A 730 -29.37 2.83 -4.65
C THR A 730 -28.90 4.28 -4.63
N VAL A 731 -29.00 4.92 -3.47
CA VAL A 731 -28.58 6.32 -3.27
C VAL A 731 -27.77 6.45 -2.00
N ALA A 732 -26.95 7.48 -1.96
CA ALA A 732 -26.20 7.90 -0.79
C ALA A 732 -26.47 9.37 -0.49
N PHE A 733 -26.50 9.72 0.80
CA PHE A 733 -26.50 11.11 1.27
C PHE A 733 -25.12 11.46 1.78
N VAL A 734 -24.66 12.68 1.54
CA VAL A 734 -23.32 13.13 1.91
C VAL A 734 -23.34 14.61 2.23
N ARG A 735 -22.52 15.05 3.18
CA ARG A 735 -22.36 16.48 3.46
C ARG A 735 -21.71 17.16 2.26
N ALA A 736 -22.16 18.36 1.92
CA ALA A 736 -21.63 19.07 0.74
C ALA A 736 -20.09 19.21 0.77
N GLU A 737 -19.51 19.50 1.94
CA GLU A 737 -18.05 19.60 2.13
C GLU A 737 -17.29 18.27 2.01
N GLU A 738 -17.99 17.14 2.12
CA GLU A 738 -17.41 15.79 2.00
C GLU A 738 -17.69 15.16 0.65
N PHE A 739 -18.54 15.78 -0.18
CA PHE A 739 -19.02 15.23 -1.45
C PHE A 739 -17.87 14.78 -2.35
N GLU A 740 -16.81 15.58 -2.46
CA GLU A 740 -15.64 15.27 -3.31
C GLU A 740 -14.94 13.95 -2.94
N ALA A 741 -14.96 13.57 -1.66
CA ALA A 741 -14.34 12.32 -1.20
C ALA A 741 -15.14 11.08 -1.63
N PHE A 742 -16.40 11.26 -2.00
CA PHE A 742 -17.33 10.20 -2.41
C PHE A 742 -17.86 10.37 -3.84
N ALA A 743 -17.40 11.40 -4.54
CA ALA A 743 -18.05 11.89 -5.76
C ALA A 743 -18.10 10.81 -6.85
N PRO A 744 -19.27 10.63 -7.49
CA PRO A 744 -19.39 9.79 -8.66
C PRO A 744 -18.56 10.36 -9.81
N ARG A 745 -17.84 9.50 -10.54
CA ARG A 745 -16.99 9.88 -11.69
C ARG A 745 -17.77 9.96 -13.01
N ALA A 746 -19.07 10.24 -12.94
CA ALA A 746 -19.97 10.19 -14.09
C ALA A 746 -20.32 11.61 -14.57
N ALA A 747 -20.02 11.90 -15.83
CA ALA A 747 -20.44 13.12 -16.51
C ALA A 747 -21.92 13.04 -16.93
N SER A 748 -22.62 14.18 -16.92
CA SER A 748 -24.00 14.26 -17.40
C SER A 748 -24.03 14.65 -18.87
N ALA A 749 -24.86 13.97 -19.67
CA ALA A 749 -25.16 14.38 -21.04
C ALA A 749 -26.40 15.30 -21.09
N LEU A 750 -27.14 15.42 -19.98
CA LEU A 750 -28.35 16.23 -19.88
C LEU A 750 -28.07 17.65 -19.36
N LEU A 751 -27.13 17.80 -18.41
CA LEU A 751 -26.85 19.03 -17.66
C LEU A 751 -25.34 19.31 -17.66
N GLY A 752 -24.94 20.59 -17.73
CA GLY A 752 -23.53 20.98 -17.67
C GLY A 752 -23.05 21.22 -16.23
N PRO A 753 -21.74 21.02 -15.95
CA PRO A 753 -21.16 21.38 -14.66
C PRO A 753 -21.25 22.90 -14.43
N GLY A 754 -21.71 23.30 -13.24
CA GLY A 754 -21.87 24.71 -12.86
C GLY A 754 -23.14 25.40 -13.38
N ASP A 755 -23.98 24.71 -14.15
CA ASP A 755 -25.28 25.23 -14.57
C ASP A 755 -26.24 25.39 -13.36
N ALA A 756 -27.12 26.40 -13.44
CA ALA A 756 -28.16 26.59 -12.43
C ALA A 756 -29.18 25.44 -12.46
N PRO A 757 -29.73 24.99 -11.32
CA PRO A 757 -30.65 23.84 -11.30
C PRO A 757 -31.88 24.06 -12.20
N GLU A 758 -32.11 23.12 -13.13
CA GLU A 758 -33.18 23.15 -14.14
C GLU A 758 -34.33 22.19 -13.78
N ASP A 759 -35.56 22.52 -14.15
CA ASP A 759 -36.66 21.55 -14.09
C ASP A 759 -36.67 20.62 -15.31
N ALA A 760 -37.33 19.45 -15.19
CA ALA A 760 -37.34 18.47 -16.27
C ALA A 760 -37.98 18.99 -17.57
N TRP A 761 -38.88 19.98 -17.53
CA TRP A 761 -39.46 20.56 -18.74
C TRP A 761 -38.45 21.45 -19.48
N ALA A 762 -37.66 22.24 -18.75
CA ALA A 762 -36.59 23.05 -19.31
C ALA A 762 -35.56 22.17 -20.03
N VAL A 763 -35.13 21.08 -19.39
CA VAL A 763 -34.22 20.09 -20.00
C VAL A 763 -34.85 19.46 -21.25
N LYS A 764 -36.13 19.09 -21.18
CA LYS A 764 -36.88 18.52 -22.32
C LYS A 764 -36.91 19.48 -23.52
N ASP A 765 -37.20 20.74 -23.26
CA ASP A 765 -37.40 21.76 -24.29
C ASP A 765 -36.06 22.18 -24.90
N ARG A 766 -34.99 22.26 -24.09
CA ARG A 766 -33.62 22.53 -24.55
C ARG A 766 -33.06 21.41 -25.44
N LEU A 767 -33.30 20.16 -25.08
CA LEU A 767 -32.75 18.98 -25.80
C LEU A 767 -33.69 18.41 -26.86
N GLY A 768 -34.94 18.91 -26.96
CA GLY A 768 -35.91 18.45 -27.95
C GLY A 768 -36.38 16.99 -27.76
N LEU A 769 -36.28 16.44 -26.54
CA LEU A 769 -36.58 15.04 -26.24
C LEU A 769 -38.10 14.78 -26.08
N SER A 770 -38.54 13.55 -26.34
CA SER A 770 -39.85 13.11 -25.87
C SER A 770 -39.87 12.92 -24.34
N ILE A 771 -41.07 12.90 -23.75
CA ILE A 771 -41.23 12.70 -22.30
C ILE A 771 -40.66 11.35 -21.84
N ALA A 772 -40.89 10.28 -22.61
CA ALA A 772 -40.43 8.95 -22.27
C ALA A 772 -38.90 8.84 -22.35
N GLU A 773 -38.29 9.40 -23.41
CA GLU A 773 -36.83 9.42 -23.56
C GLU A 773 -36.15 10.25 -22.48
N LEU A 774 -36.75 11.37 -22.08
CA LEU A 774 -36.22 12.18 -20.98
C LEU A 774 -36.27 11.41 -19.65
N GLU A 775 -37.41 10.81 -19.32
CA GLU A 775 -37.57 10.03 -18.08
C GLU A 775 -36.54 8.88 -18.01
N GLU A 776 -36.36 8.15 -19.11
CA GLU A 776 -35.37 7.07 -19.22
C GLU A 776 -33.94 7.56 -19.00
N ARG A 777 -33.51 8.62 -19.70
CA ARG A 777 -32.16 9.17 -19.59
C ARG A 777 -31.89 9.77 -18.22
N MET A 778 -32.86 10.50 -17.65
CA MET A 778 -32.72 11.07 -16.31
C MET A 778 -32.53 9.97 -15.28
N TRP A 779 -33.30 8.88 -15.31
CA TRP A 779 -33.10 7.78 -14.37
C TRP A 779 -31.76 7.07 -14.56
N ALA A 780 -31.28 6.91 -15.80
CA ALA A 780 -29.95 6.36 -16.04
C ALA A 780 -28.84 7.24 -15.42
N GLU A 781 -28.92 8.56 -15.60
CA GLU A 781 -27.97 9.51 -15.03
C GLU A 781 -28.10 9.69 -13.51
N ILE A 782 -29.31 9.57 -12.96
CA ILE A 782 -29.52 9.50 -11.51
C ILE A 782 -28.79 8.29 -10.95
N TRP A 783 -28.95 7.09 -11.54
CA TRP A 783 -28.34 5.87 -11.02
C TRP A 783 -26.83 5.79 -11.21
N SER A 784 -26.28 6.44 -12.23
CA SER A 784 -24.82 6.58 -12.39
C SER A 784 -24.22 7.64 -11.46
N GLY A 785 -25.06 8.46 -10.83
CA GLY A 785 -24.64 9.59 -10.00
C GLY A 785 -24.22 10.83 -10.80
N ALA A 786 -24.53 10.91 -12.10
CA ALA A 786 -24.17 12.06 -12.92
C ALA A 786 -25.00 13.32 -12.60
N ILE A 787 -26.23 13.15 -12.12
CA ILE A 787 -27.13 14.26 -11.76
C ILE A 787 -27.75 14.07 -10.37
N GLY A 788 -27.97 15.19 -9.68
CA GLY A 788 -28.63 15.28 -8.39
C GLY A 788 -29.78 16.29 -8.42
N SER A 789 -30.53 16.43 -7.32
CA SER A 789 -31.59 17.42 -7.19
C SER A 789 -31.69 18.05 -5.81
N GLU A 790 -32.27 19.25 -5.74
CA GLU A 790 -32.47 20.02 -4.49
C GLU A 790 -33.47 19.35 -3.51
N GLY A 791 -34.20 18.32 -3.93
CA GLY A 791 -35.14 17.59 -3.07
C GLY A 791 -35.27 16.13 -3.48
N PHE A 792 -35.87 15.30 -2.60
CA PHE A 792 -35.91 13.84 -2.76
C PHE A 792 -37.25 13.30 -3.29
N GLU A 793 -38.18 14.18 -3.67
CA GLU A 793 -39.57 13.82 -4.00
C GLU A 793 -39.70 12.86 -5.19
N ALA A 794 -38.88 13.02 -6.24
CA ALA A 794 -38.88 12.15 -7.41
C ALA A 794 -38.57 10.69 -7.03
N VAL A 795 -37.50 10.50 -6.27
CA VAL A 795 -37.05 9.20 -5.79
C VAL A 795 -38.08 8.60 -4.83
N ARG A 796 -38.65 9.41 -3.95
CA ARG A 796 -39.74 9.01 -3.03
C ARG A 796 -40.96 8.49 -3.78
N ARG A 797 -41.42 9.20 -4.83
CA ARG A 797 -42.56 8.75 -5.66
C ARG A 797 -42.24 7.47 -6.44
N ALA A 798 -41.03 7.37 -6.99
CA ALA A 798 -40.60 6.19 -7.74
C ALA A 798 -40.49 4.94 -6.85
N ALA A 799 -39.95 5.10 -5.63
CA ALA A 799 -39.87 4.05 -4.63
C ALA A 799 -41.28 3.56 -4.21
N ALA A 800 -42.23 4.48 -4.01
CA ALA A 800 -43.62 4.13 -3.69
C ALA A 800 -44.32 3.34 -4.83
N ALA A 801 -43.89 3.55 -6.08
CA ALA A 801 -44.35 2.80 -7.25
C ALA A 801 -43.53 1.53 -7.54
N GLY A 802 -42.57 1.17 -6.68
CA GLY A 802 -41.70 0.00 -6.84
C GLY A 802 -40.79 0.06 -8.07
N PHE A 803 -40.44 1.27 -8.55
CA PHE A 803 -39.61 1.51 -9.74
C PHE A 803 -40.12 0.84 -11.04
N ALA A 804 -41.36 0.35 -11.09
CA ALA A 804 -41.90 -0.49 -12.16
C ALA A 804 -42.08 0.21 -13.53
N ARG A 805 -42.03 1.55 -13.58
CA ARG A 805 -42.02 2.32 -14.84
C ARG A 805 -40.64 2.55 -15.43
N VAL A 806 -39.58 2.34 -14.64
CA VAL A 806 -38.18 2.60 -15.00
C VAL A 806 -37.49 1.32 -15.50
N SER A 807 -38.17 0.17 -15.47
CA SER A 807 -37.54 -1.16 -15.62
C SER A 807 -37.84 -1.92 -16.91
N SER A 808 -38.46 -1.33 -17.94
CA SER A 808 -38.78 -2.07 -19.18
C SER A 808 -38.04 -1.53 -20.41
N ARG A 809 -36.78 -1.98 -20.59
CA ARG A 809 -36.10 -2.33 -21.86
C ARG A 809 -34.59 -2.11 -21.77
N GLN A 810 -33.87 -3.10 -21.24
CA GLN A 810 -32.52 -3.39 -21.70
C GLN A 810 -32.39 -4.91 -21.76
N GLU A 811 -32.60 -5.44 -22.97
CA GLU A 811 -32.00 -6.66 -23.55
C GLU A 811 -32.81 -7.07 -24.80
N GLY A 812 -32.15 -7.17 -25.97
CA GLY A 812 -32.65 -7.94 -27.11
C GLY A 812 -32.96 -7.21 -28.41
N ASP A 813 -31.98 -7.27 -29.31
CA ASP A 813 -32.08 -7.60 -30.74
C ASP A 813 -32.62 -6.59 -31.79
N ALA A 814 -31.91 -6.60 -32.92
CA ALA A 814 -32.22 -5.87 -34.14
C ALA A 814 -33.30 -6.59 -34.93
N GLY A 815 -34.28 -5.85 -35.48
CA GLY A 815 -35.14 -6.40 -36.54
C GLY A 815 -36.52 -5.77 -36.71
N ALA A 816 -36.63 -5.01 -37.80
CA ALA A 816 -37.76 -5.03 -38.75
C ALA A 816 -39.13 -4.40 -38.42
N LYS A 817 -39.39 -3.33 -39.22
CA LYS A 817 -40.55 -3.10 -40.13
C LYS A 817 -41.75 -2.25 -39.68
N ASP A 818 -41.98 -1.24 -40.53
CA ASP A 818 -43.18 -0.47 -40.79
C ASP A 818 -44.46 -1.32 -40.97
N GLU A 819 -45.61 -0.83 -40.48
CA GLU A 819 -46.76 -0.30 -41.25
C GLU A 819 -48.10 -0.28 -40.44
N PRO A 820 -49.18 0.42 -40.89
CA PRO A 820 -49.97 1.29 -40.01
C PRO A 820 -51.46 0.88 -39.77
N ALA A 821 -52.06 1.63 -38.84
CA ALA A 821 -53.48 1.97 -38.69
C ALA A 821 -54.51 0.87 -38.31
N ARG A 822 -55.30 1.17 -37.26
CA ARG A 822 -56.77 1.13 -37.33
C ARG A 822 -57.43 1.96 -36.22
N ALA A 823 -58.49 2.66 -36.65
CA ALA A 823 -59.26 3.66 -35.92
C ALA A 823 -60.35 3.06 -35.00
N GLY A 824 -60.77 3.84 -33.99
CA GLY A 824 -61.97 3.60 -33.18
C GLY A 824 -62.23 4.82 -32.30
N GLY A 825 -63.25 5.63 -32.61
CA GLY A 825 -63.34 7.00 -32.12
C GLY A 825 -64.03 7.19 -30.76
N ARG A 826 -63.87 8.37 -30.15
CA ARG A 826 -64.89 9.44 -30.06
C ARG A 826 -64.34 10.63 -29.28
N ARG A 827 -64.34 11.80 -29.91
CA ARG A 827 -63.94 13.09 -29.32
C ARG A 827 -65.07 13.65 -28.45
N GLY A 828 -64.86 13.69 -27.13
CA GLY A 828 -65.51 14.67 -26.26
C GLY A 828 -64.75 16.00 -26.32
N ARG A 829 -65.42 17.07 -26.73
CA ARG A 829 -64.84 18.43 -26.78
C ARG A 829 -64.78 19.02 -25.38
N VAL A 830 -63.57 19.11 -24.82
CA VAL A 830 -63.28 19.97 -23.65
C VAL A 830 -62.97 21.40 -24.15
N PRO A 831 -63.55 22.46 -23.55
CA PRO A 831 -63.28 23.86 -23.92
C PRO A 831 -61.79 24.23 -23.84
N ALA A 832 -61.30 25.09 -24.75
CA ALA A 832 -59.89 25.49 -24.82
C ALA A 832 -59.36 26.16 -23.54
N ALA A 833 -60.24 26.83 -22.77
CA ALA A 833 -59.91 27.45 -21.49
C ALA A 833 -59.56 26.45 -20.36
N LEU A 834 -59.91 25.16 -20.52
CA LEU A 834 -59.62 24.11 -19.54
C LEU A 834 -58.39 23.26 -19.89
N ARG A 835 -57.78 23.44 -21.08
CA ARG A 835 -56.54 22.72 -21.45
C ARG A 835 -55.29 23.26 -20.75
N GLY A 836 -55.33 24.51 -20.27
CA GLY A 836 -54.21 25.14 -19.57
C GLY A 836 -54.07 24.75 -18.08
N ARG A 837 -55.07 24.09 -17.48
CA ARG A 837 -55.07 23.74 -16.05
C ARG A 837 -54.71 22.28 -15.75
N TRP A 838 -54.55 21.43 -16.77
CA TRP A 838 -54.18 20.02 -16.62
C TRP A 838 -52.84 19.74 -17.33
N LYS A 839 -51.84 20.59 -17.11
CA LYS A 839 -50.45 20.15 -17.26
C LYS A 839 -50.16 19.23 -16.08
N SER A 840 -50.40 17.93 -16.30
CA SER A 840 -49.81 16.83 -15.53
C SER A 840 -48.38 17.20 -15.13
N GLY A 841 -48.02 16.95 -13.86
CA GLY A 841 -46.72 17.33 -13.29
C GLY A 841 -45.52 16.91 -14.15
N ALA A 842 -44.37 17.54 -13.90
CA ALA A 842 -43.12 17.22 -14.58
C ALA A 842 -42.84 15.71 -14.62
N PRO A 843 -42.29 15.18 -15.74
CA PRO A 843 -42.09 13.75 -15.93
C PRO A 843 -41.21 13.14 -14.84
N VAL A 844 -40.15 13.87 -14.45
CA VAL A 844 -39.42 13.66 -13.21
C VAL A 844 -39.44 14.97 -12.42
N PRO A 845 -40.14 15.06 -11.28
CA PRO A 845 -40.27 16.30 -10.51
C PRO A 845 -38.94 16.71 -9.86
N GLY A 846 -38.73 18.01 -9.64
CA GLY A 846 -37.55 18.53 -8.94
C GLY A 846 -36.74 19.51 -9.79
N ARG A 847 -35.73 20.09 -9.16
CA ARG A 847 -34.72 20.95 -9.79
C ARG A 847 -33.39 20.21 -9.80
N TRP A 848 -32.87 19.96 -10.99
CA TRP A 848 -31.78 19.03 -11.27
C TRP A 848 -30.51 19.77 -11.68
N PHE A 849 -29.35 19.26 -11.26
CA PHE A 849 -28.03 19.81 -11.57
C PHE A 849 -27.00 18.68 -11.78
N ALA A 850 -25.93 18.97 -12.52
CA ALA A 850 -24.84 18.03 -12.73
C ALA A 850 -23.96 17.89 -11.47
N LEU A 851 -23.52 16.66 -11.21
CA LEU A 851 -22.65 16.30 -10.09
C LEU A 851 -21.18 16.08 -10.51
N GLU A 852 -20.87 16.39 -11.77
CA GLU A 852 -19.55 16.21 -12.37
C GLU A 852 -18.50 17.10 -11.69
N LEU A 853 -17.33 16.51 -11.42
CA LEU A 853 -16.13 17.18 -10.93
C LEU A 853 -14.97 16.91 -11.90
N GLU A 854 -14.15 17.93 -12.15
CA GLU A 854 -12.90 17.79 -12.90
C GLU A 854 -11.87 16.95 -12.11
N ASP A 855 -11.00 16.20 -12.81
CA ASP A 855 -9.98 15.36 -12.18
C ASP A 855 -8.56 15.72 -12.66
N ASP A 856 -8.11 16.92 -12.29
CA ASP A 856 -6.74 17.42 -12.49
C ASP A 856 -5.85 17.25 -11.23
N ARG A 857 -6.39 16.60 -10.20
CA ARG A 857 -5.79 16.49 -8.85
C ARG A 857 -4.52 15.65 -8.81
N ASP A 858 -3.57 16.12 -8.01
CA ASP A 858 -2.33 15.42 -7.71
C ASP A 858 -2.51 14.32 -6.65
N GLU A 859 -1.42 13.63 -6.32
CA GLU A 859 -1.46 12.52 -5.36
C GLU A 859 -1.70 12.99 -3.91
N ALA A 860 -1.30 14.21 -3.56
CA ALA A 860 -1.50 14.76 -2.22
C ALA A 860 -2.98 15.08 -1.98
N ASP A 861 -3.65 15.68 -2.97
CA ASP A 861 -5.08 15.97 -2.93
C ASP A 861 -5.91 14.69 -2.80
N ARG A 862 -5.55 13.63 -3.55
CA ARG A 862 -6.19 12.31 -3.45
C ARG A 862 -6.04 11.71 -2.06
N LEU A 863 -4.87 11.86 -1.44
CA LEU A 863 -4.62 11.37 -0.09
C LEU A 863 -5.43 12.14 0.97
N GLU A 864 -5.66 13.45 0.78
CA GLU A 864 -6.55 14.23 1.65
C GLU A 864 -8.01 13.78 1.54
N LEU A 865 -8.52 13.57 0.32
CA LEU A 865 -9.87 13.05 0.11
C LEU A 865 -10.04 11.64 0.69
N ALA A 866 -9.02 10.78 0.55
CA ALA A 866 -9.00 9.48 1.21
C ALA A 866 -9.02 9.60 2.75
N ALA A 867 -8.38 10.63 3.32
CA ALA A 867 -8.45 10.91 4.75
C ALA A 867 -9.87 11.36 5.18
N VAL A 868 -10.55 12.17 4.38
CA VAL A 868 -11.96 12.54 4.60
C VAL A 868 -12.86 11.30 4.59
N ALA A 869 -12.71 10.42 3.59
CA ALA A 869 -13.47 9.17 3.51
C ALA A 869 -13.18 8.23 4.70
N ALA A 870 -11.92 8.13 5.14
CA ALA A 870 -11.53 7.34 6.31
C ALA A 870 -12.19 7.86 7.60
N ARG A 871 -12.26 9.20 7.80
CA ARG A 871 -12.97 9.80 8.94
C ARG A 871 -14.46 9.50 8.91
N ALA A 872 -15.09 9.56 7.73
CA ALA A 872 -16.49 9.21 7.59
C ALA A 872 -16.77 7.74 7.94
N SER A 873 -15.94 6.82 7.46
CA SER A 873 -16.03 5.40 7.82
C SER A 873 -15.85 5.19 9.33
N ALA A 874 -14.89 5.89 9.95
CA ALA A 874 -14.68 5.86 11.40
C ALA A 874 -15.86 6.43 12.19
N ARG A 875 -16.54 7.50 11.72
CA ARG A 875 -17.77 8.00 12.35
C ARG A 875 -18.90 6.97 12.26
N ARG A 876 -18.97 6.20 11.17
CA ARG A 876 -20.01 5.20 10.95
C ARG A 876 -19.85 3.96 11.81
N PHE A 877 -18.66 3.38 11.82
CA PHE A 877 -18.43 2.09 12.47
C PHE A 877 -17.67 2.21 13.78
N GLY A 878 -17.10 3.38 14.10
CA GLY A 878 -16.14 3.57 15.19
C GLY A 878 -14.77 2.97 14.92
N ILE A 879 -14.72 1.91 14.11
CA ILE A 879 -13.53 1.13 13.76
C ILE A 879 -13.35 1.04 12.25
N VAL A 880 -12.13 1.29 11.78
CA VAL A 880 -11.70 1.12 10.40
C VAL A 880 -10.81 -0.11 10.31
N CYS A 881 -11.30 -1.15 9.64
CA CYS A 881 -10.60 -2.39 9.36
C CYS A 881 -11.13 -2.99 8.05
N LYS A 882 -10.52 -4.10 7.60
CA LYS A 882 -10.93 -4.76 6.35
C LYS A 882 -12.43 -5.09 6.32
N ALA A 883 -12.97 -5.67 7.40
CA ALA A 883 -14.37 -6.09 7.47
C ALA A 883 -15.37 -4.91 7.42
N THR A 884 -15.01 -3.73 7.96
CA THR A 884 -15.87 -2.54 7.86
C THR A 884 -15.74 -1.86 6.52
N LEU A 885 -14.55 -1.83 5.91
CA LEU A 885 -14.35 -1.29 4.56
C LEU A 885 -14.98 -2.15 3.45
N GLU A 886 -15.10 -3.47 3.64
CA GLU A 886 -15.86 -4.34 2.71
C GLU A 886 -17.35 -3.96 2.61
N ARG A 887 -17.86 -3.15 3.55
CA ARG A 887 -19.23 -2.61 3.53
C ARG A 887 -19.33 -1.22 2.92
N GLU A 888 -18.20 -0.60 2.59
CA GLU A 888 -18.16 0.69 1.93
C GLU A 888 -18.38 0.55 0.41
N ALA A 889 -18.50 1.67 -0.29
CA ALA A 889 -18.51 1.67 -1.75
C ALA A 889 -17.21 1.07 -2.32
N PRO A 890 -17.23 0.41 -3.50
CA PRO A 890 -16.07 -0.32 -4.05
C PRO A 890 -14.76 0.50 -4.16
N GLY A 891 -14.85 1.82 -4.31
CA GLY A 891 -13.68 2.73 -4.36
C GLY A 891 -12.98 2.98 -3.01
N LEU A 892 -13.60 2.59 -1.89
CA LEU A 892 -13.17 2.90 -0.53
C LEU A 892 -12.56 1.70 0.21
N GLY A 893 -12.03 0.73 -0.53
CA GLY A 893 -11.37 -0.45 0.04
C GLY A 893 -10.04 -0.14 0.73
N TRP A 894 -9.47 -1.16 1.38
CA TRP A 894 -8.19 -1.05 2.10
C TRP A 894 -7.03 -0.56 1.21
N SER A 895 -7.02 -0.95 -0.08
CA SER A 895 -6.03 -0.50 -1.05
C SER A 895 -6.06 1.01 -1.29
N SER A 896 -7.22 1.64 -1.18
CA SER A 896 -7.41 3.07 -1.41
C SER A 896 -7.20 3.88 -0.12
N LEU A 897 -7.72 3.40 1.01
CA LEU A 897 -7.73 4.16 2.26
C LEU A 897 -6.57 3.84 3.21
N GLY A 898 -5.83 2.74 3.00
CA GLY A 898 -4.82 2.26 3.95
C GLY A 898 -3.72 3.29 4.24
N GLN A 899 -3.25 4.02 3.22
CA GLN A 899 -2.25 5.08 3.39
C GLN A 899 -2.81 6.27 4.20
N ALA A 900 -4.04 6.68 3.91
CA ALA A 900 -4.72 7.76 4.63
C ALA A 900 -4.99 7.39 6.09
N VAL A 901 -5.50 6.19 6.36
CA VAL A 901 -5.71 5.66 7.72
C VAL A 901 -4.39 5.64 8.50
N ARG A 902 -3.29 5.25 7.83
CA ARG A 902 -1.98 5.28 8.49
C ARG A 902 -1.51 6.70 8.78
N ARG A 903 -1.77 7.64 7.87
CA ARG A 903 -1.48 9.06 8.10
C ARG A 903 -2.26 9.62 9.29
N LEU A 904 -3.55 9.26 9.42
CA LEU A 904 -4.40 9.63 10.55
C LEU A 904 -3.93 9.00 11.88
N GLU A 905 -3.34 7.81 11.84
CA GLU A 905 -2.66 7.22 13.01
C GLU A 905 -1.39 7.99 13.37
N LEU A 906 -0.60 8.38 12.37
CA LEU A 906 0.64 9.12 12.59
C LEU A 906 0.40 10.53 13.14
N SER A 907 -0.73 11.17 12.79
CA SER A 907 -1.16 12.46 13.36
C SER A 907 -1.77 12.34 14.76
N GLY A 908 -2.10 11.12 15.22
CA GLY A 908 -2.74 10.85 16.50
C GLY A 908 -4.25 11.02 16.51
N GLU A 909 -4.88 11.26 15.36
CA GLU A 909 -6.34 11.33 15.24
C GLU A 909 -6.98 9.94 15.40
N PHE A 910 -6.30 8.91 14.88
CA PHE A 910 -6.66 7.51 15.05
C PHE A 910 -5.69 6.80 15.98
N VAL A 911 -6.21 5.84 16.73
CA VAL A 911 -5.43 4.90 17.53
C VAL A 911 -5.45 3.55 16.85
N TRP A 912 -4.27 2.97 16.64
CA TRP A 912 -4.13 1.60 16.19
C TRP A 912 -4.08 0.63 17.38
N GLY A 913 -4.79 -0.50 17.27
CA GLY A 913 -4.80 -1.52 18.30
C GLY A 913 -5.57 -2.76 17.88
N ARG A 914 -5.83 -3.64 18.85
CA ARG A 914 -6.79 -4.75 18.70
C ARG A 914 -7.93 -4.47 19.68
N PHE A 915 -8.99 -3.86 19.18
CA PHE A 915 -10.13 -3.42 20.00
C PHE A 915 -11.17 -4.52 20.13
N PHE A 916 -11.43 -5.25 19.05
CA PHE A 916 -12.32 -6.40 19.03
C PHE A 916 -11.59 -7.67 18.59
N GLU A 917 -11.92 -8.80 19.20
CA GLU A 917 -11.54 -10.15 18.76
C GLU A 917 -12.38 -10.55 17.53
N GLY A 918 -11.93 -11.56 16.77
CA GLY A 918 -12.68 -12.08 15.61
C GLY A 918 -12.68 -11.21 14.35
N LEU A 919 -12.05 -10.03 14.39
CA LEU A 919 -11.78 -9.20 13.21
C LEU A 919 -10.34 -9.38 12.75
N ASP A 920 -10.18 -9.74 11.47
CA ASP A 920 -8.88 -9.93 10.85
C ASP A 920 -8.20 -8.60 10.48
N GLY A 921 -6.87 -8.62 10.58
CA GLY A 921 -6.03 -7.51 10.17
C GLY A 921 -5.96 -6.36 11.18
N PRO A 922 -5.31 -5.25 10.80
CA PRO A 922 -5.12 -4.11 11.68
C PRO A 922 -6.43 -3.35 11.90
N GLN A 923 -6.64 -2.87 13.13
CA GLN A 923 -7.82 -2.10 13.51
C GLN A 923 -7.42 -0.69 13.93
N PHE A 924 -8.16 0.30 13.45
CA PHE A 924 -7.96 1.71 13.76
C PHE A 924 -9.26 2.28 14.31
N MET A 925 -9.17 3.06 15.38
CA MET A 925 -10.33 3.64 16.06
C MET A 925 -10.10 5.14 16.25
N SER A 926 -11.12 5.96 15.97
CA SER A 926 -11.03 7.40 16.24
C SER A 926 -11.05 7.67 17.75
N ALA A 927 -10.55 8.83 18.18
CA ALA A 927 -10.56 9.19 19.60
C ALA A 927 -11.98 9.17 20.23
N GLN A 928 -12.99 9.62 19.47
CA GLN A 928 -14.40 9.59 19.92
C GLN A 928 -14.91 8.15 20.11
N ALA A 929 -14.65 7.28 19.13
CA ALA A 929 -15.04 5.88 19.21
C ALA A 929 -14.30 5.15 20.33
N PHE A 930 -13.04 5.53 20.58
CA PHE A 930 -12.24 4.98 21.66
C PHE A 930 -12.75 5.37 23.05
N ALA A 931 -13.25 6.59 23.22
CA ALA A 931 -13.90 7.01 24.46
C ALA A 931 -15.18 6.18 24.74
N LEU A 932 -16.03 5.99 23.73
CA LEU A 932 -17.22 5.12 23.85
C LEU A 932 -16.85 3.66 24.14
N PHE A 933 -15.79 3.16 23.50
CA PHE A 933 -15.26 1.83 23.72
C PHE A 933 -14.83 1.62 25.19
N GLN A 934 -14.14 2.60 25.78
CA GLN A 934 -13.69 2.52 27.18
C GLN A 934 -14.84 2.64 28.17
N ASP A 935 -15.78 3.55 27.93
CA ASP A 935 -16.94 3.77 28.79
C ASP A 935 -17.84 2.53 28.83
N GLY A 936 -18.00 1.83 27.71
CA GLY A 936 -18.78 0.60 27.64
C GLY A 936 -20.29 0.81 27.67
N GLY A 937 -20.79 2.06 27.71
CA GLY A 937 -22.21 2.42 27.76
C GLY A 937 -23.06 2.03 26.53
N PHE A 938 -22.50 1.25 25.59
CA PHE A 938 -23.21 0.69 24.46
C PHE A 938 -23.73 -0.74 24.70
N ARG A 939 -23.17 -1.49 25.65
CA ARG A 939 -23.44 -2.94 25.80
C ARG A 939 -24.90 -3.27 26.12
N ASP A 940 -25.54 -2.46 26.95
CA ASP A 940 -26.90 -2.72 27.44
C ASP A 940 -28.01 -2.14 26.54
N ARG A 941 -27.64 -1.43 25.46
CA ARG A 941 -28.61 -0.81 24.54
C ARG A 941 -29.40 -1.87 23.79
N LEU A 942 -30.73 -1.76 23.83
CA LEU A 942 -31.63 -2.57 23.01
C LEU A 942 -32.00 -1.77 21.77
N TRP A 943 -31.67 -2.29 20.60
CA TRP A 943 -31.93 -1.60 19.34
C TRP A 943 -32.56 -2.55 18.32
N SER A 944 -33.20 -1.97 17.30
CA SER A 944 -33.86 -2.69 16.21
C SER A 944 -33.56 -2.01 14.88
N ALA A 945 -33.27 -2.79 13.85
CA ALA A 945 -32.98 -2.28 12.51
C ALA A 945 -33.34 -3.28 11.39
N ASN A 946 -33.38 -2.78 10.16
CA ASN A 946 -33.40 -3.62 8.97
C ASN A 946 -32.08 -4.36 8.79
N ALA A 947 -32.10 -5.58 8.25
CA ALA A 947 -30.90 -6.36 8.03
C ALA A 947 -29.91 -5.67 7.06
N CYS A 948 -30.40 -4.84 6.14
CA CYS A 948 -29.59 -4.01 5.22
C CYS A 948 -29.08 -2.70 5.84
N ASP A 949 -29.45 -2.35 7.07
CA ASP A 949 -28.93 -1.17 7.75
C ASP A 949 -27.39 -1.29 7.94
N PRO A 950 -26.62 -0.19 7.83
CA PRO A 950 -25.18 -0.22 8.09
C PRO A 950 -24.81 -0.67 9.51
N ALA A 951 -25.65 -0.42 10.52
CA ALA A 951 -25.42 -0.88 11.89
C ALA A 951 -25.67 -2.39 12.06
N SER A 952 -26.43 -3.01 11.15
CA SER A 952 -26.74 -4.44 11.21
C SER A 952 -25.49 -5.31 11.04
N PRO A 953 -25.24 -6.31 11.91
CA PRO A 953 -24.15 -7.26 11.75
C PRO A 953 -24.40 -8.29 10.64
N SER A 954 -25.60 -8.35 10.04
CA SER A 954 -25.88 -9.26 8.92
C SER A 954 -24.91 -9.05 7.75
N GLY A 955 -24.17 -10.11 7.41
CA GLY A 955 -23.15 -10.11 6.36
C GLY A 955 -21.83 -9.44 6.76
N LEU A 956 -21.54 -9.24 8.05
CA LEU A 956 -20.22 -8.80 8.51
C LEU A 956 -19.23 -9.99 8.52
N SER A 957 -18.06 -9.80 7.93
CA SER A 957 -16.94 -10.75 8.00
C SER A 957 -16.26 -10.67 9.38
N ALA A 958 -16.85 -11.26 10.42
CA ALA A 958 -16.27 -11.31 11.76
C ALA A 958 -16.58 -12.64 12.46
N ASP A 959 -15.55 -13.28 13.02
CA ASP A 959 -15.68 -14.52 13.77
C ASP A 959 -16.20 -14.25 15.19
N GLY A 960 -17.13 -15.07 15.66
CA GLY A 960 -17.70 -14.92 17.01
C GLY A 960 -18.88 -13.96 17.11
N LEU A 961 -19.44 -13.50 15.99
CA LEU A 961 -20.81 -12.98 15.94
C LEU A 961 -21.75 -14.14 16.28
N GLY A 962 -22.50 -14.02 17.38
CA GLY A 962 -23.36 -15.09 17.89
C GLY A 962 -24.35 -15.65 16.84
N PRO A 963 -24.87 -16.87 17.06
CA PRO A 963 -25.77 -17.52 16.12
C PRO A 963 -27.10 -16.74 15.95
N GLY A 964 -27.76 -16.92 14.80
CA GLY A 964 -29.14 -16.46 14.59
C GLY A 964 -29.31 -15.21 13.74
N LEU A 965 -28.25 -14.60 13.23
CA LEU A 965 -28.34 -13.43 12.34
C LEU A 965 -29.06 -13.76 11.02
N PRO A 966 -29.97 -12.90 10.53
CA PRO A 966 -30.62 -13.10 9.24
C PRO A 966 -29.69 -12.77 8.06
N SER A 967 -30.03 -13.27 6.87
CA SER A 967 -29.41 -12.80 5.63
C SER A 967 -29.68 -11.30 5.41
N ARG A 968 -28.71 -10.60 4.81
CA ARG A 968 -28.76 -9.16 4.54
C ARG A 968 -29.73 -8.86 3.39
N LEU A 969 -31.03 -8.92 3.66
CA LEU A 969 -32.12 -8.67 2.70
C LEU A 969 -33.08 -7.63 3.25
N ALA A 970 -33.63 -6.78 2.38
CA ALA A 970 -34.56 -5.71 2.75
C ALA A 970 -35.83 -6.19 3.48
N VAL A 971 -36.20 -7.46 3.30
CA VAL A 971 -37.36 -8.09 3.93
C VAL A 971 -37.10 -8.59 5.36
N ASN A 972 -35.84 -8.58 5.80
CA ASN A 972 -35.42 -9.09 7.10
C ASN A 972 -35.15 -7.94 8.08
N ARG A 973 -35.50 -8.13 9.35
CA ARG A 973 -35.23 -7.20 10.46
C ARG A 973 -34.74 -7.96 11.67
N LEU A 974 -34.01 -7.27 12.55
CA LEU A 974 -33.53 -7.84 13.79
C LEU A 974 -33.58 -6.82 14.93
N SER A 975 -33.70 -7.35 16.15
CA SER A 975 -33.52 -6.62 17.40
C SER A 975 -32.45 -7.31 18.22
N MET A 976 -31.53 -6.54 18.78
CA MET A 976 -30.40 -7.06 19.55
C MET A 976 -30.17 -6.26 20.83
N GLN A 977 -29.53 -6.90 21.80
CA GLN A 977 -28.98 -6.28 23.00
C GLN A 977 -27.64 -6.96 23.32
N GLY A 978 -26.58 -6.16 23.40
CA GLY A 978 -25.21 -6.67 23.38
C GLY A 978 -24.96 -7.59 22.17
N GLY A 979 -24.45 -8.79 22.43
CA GLY A 979 -24.27 -9.83 21.42
C GLY A 979 -25.44 -10.77 21.20
N ALA A 980 -26.54 -10.60 21.95
CA ALA A 980 -27.69 -11.48 21.86
C ALA A 980 -28.70 -10.98 20.82
N THR A 981 -29.12 -11.89 19.93
CA THR A 981 -30.23 -11.63 19.01
C THR A 981 -31.54 -11.90 19.73
N LEU A 982 -32.33 -10.84 19.99
CA LEU A 982 -33.59 -10.95 20.73
C LEU A 982 -34.76 -11.32 19.83
N CYS A 983 -34.84 -10.71 18.65
CA CYS A 983 -35.90 -11.01 17.70
C CYS A 983 -35.37 -10.93 16.27
N VAL A 984 -35.79 -11.86 15.41
CA VAL A 984 -35.56 -11.81 13.96
C VAL A 984 -36.89 -11.92 13.24
N ALA A 985 -37.19 -10.97 12.37
CA ALA A 985 -38.32 -11.03 11.45
C ALA A 985 -37.84 -11.35 10.04
N ARG A 986 -38.43 -12.36 9.40
CA ARG A 986 -38.14 -12.76 8.01
C ARG A 986 -39.38 -12.66 7.13
N ARG A 987 -39.15 -12.63 5.81
CA ARG A 987 -40.18 -12.64 4.76
C ARG A 987 -41.23 -11.54 4.95
N SER A 988 -40.77 -10.33 5.29
CA SER A 988 -41.63 -9.21 5.66
C SER A 988 -42.53 -9.61 6.82
N TRP A 989 -41.95 -9.79 8.01
CA TRP A 989 -42.61 -10.07 9.32
C TRP A 989 -43.51 -11.32 9.41
N ARG A 990 -43.65 -12.13 8.35
CA ARG A 990 -44.43 -13.38 8.36
C ARG A 990 -43.87 -14.44 9.30
N GLU A 991 -42.56 -14.43 9.51
CA GLU A 991 -41.88 -15.37 10.39
C GLU A 991 -41.11 -14.59 11.46
N LEU A 992 -41.43 -14.81 12.73
CA LEU A 992 -40.73 -14.23 13.87
C LEU A 992 -39.98 -15.31 14.65
N ASN A 993 -38.71 -15.06 14.94
CA ASN A 993 -37.96 -15.83 15.92
C ASN A 993 -37.70 -14.92 17.12
N ILE A 994 -38.33 -15.23 18.25
CA ILE A 994 -38.27 -14.43 19.49
C ILE A 994 -37.55 -15.28 20.55
N ALA A 995 -36.41 -14.77 21.02
CA ALA A 995 -35.61 -15.40 22.06
C ALA A 995 -36.14 -15.19 23.49
N PRO A 996 -36.46 -13.95 23.94
CA PRO A 996 -36.95 -13.73 25.30
C PRO A 996 -38.40 -14.20 25.45
N GLY A 997 -38.74 -14.77 26.61
CA GLY A 997 -40.09 -15.25 26.90
C GLY A 997 -41.17 -14.15 26.86
N PRO A 998 -42.46 -14.49 26.69
CA PRO A 998 -43.54 -13.52 26.49
C PRO A 998 -43.75 -12.55 27.67
N SER A 999 -43.30 -12.91 28.88
CA SER A 999 -43.42 -12.07 30.09
C SER A 999 -42.12 -11.33 30.45
N GLU A 1000 -41.05 -11.49 29.68
CA GLU A 1000 -39.79 -10.81 29.94
C GLU A 1000 -39.86 -9.32 29.54
N PRO A 1001 -39.30 -8.39 30.32
CA PRO A 1001 -39.33 -6.95 30.02
C PRO A 1001 -38.72 -6.57 28.66
N ALA A 1002 -37.78 -7.36 28.14
CA ALA A 1002 -37.11 -7.11 26.87
C ALA A 1002 -37.97 -7.46 25.63
N THR A 1003 -39.06 -8.23 25.80
CA THR A 1003 -39.82 -8.79 24.68
C THR A 1003 -40.59 -7.72 23.91
N VAL A 1004 -41.28 -6.81 24.59
CA VAL A 1004 -42.02 -5.71 23.92
C VAL A 1004 -41.07 -4.75 23.18
N PRO A 1005 -39.98 -4.23 23.81
CA PRO A 1005 -38.97 -3.45 23.11
C PRO A 1005 -38.39 -4.16 21.88
N ALA A 1006 -38.13 -5.47 21.96
CA ALA A 1006 -37.61 -6.28 20.87
C ALA A 1006 -38.58 -6.40 19.66
N LEU A 1007 -39.89 -6.17 19.88
CA LEU A 1007 -40.93 -6.19 18.84
C LEU A 1007 -41.31 -4.80 18.31
N SER A 1008 -40.66 -3.73 18.79
CA SER A 1008 -41.01 -2.34 18.47
C SER A 1008 -41.09 -2.04 16.97
N PHE A 1009 -40.22 -2.65 16.15
CA PHE A 1009 -40.21 -2.45 14.70
C PHE A 1009 -41.51 -2.86 14.00
N LEU A 1010 -42.31 -3.78 14.57
CA LEU A 1010 -43.62 -4.18 14.01
C LEU A 1010 -44.64 -3.04 14.11
N LEU A 1011 -44.64 -2.33 15.24
CA LEU A 1011 -45.54 -1.20 15.48
C LEU A 1011 -45.10 0.02 14.68
N GLU A 1012 -43.79 0.23 14.55
CA GLU A 1012 -43.25 1.33 13.75
C GLU A 1012 -43.57 1.19 12.26
N ALA A 1013 -43.57 -0.03 11.73
CA ALA A 1013 -43.94 -0.29 10.35
C ALA A 1013 -45.36 0.22 10.00
N ARG A 1014 -46.30 0.19 10.95
CA ARG A 1014 -47.66 0.77 10.80
C ARG A 1014 -47.67 2.30 10.94
N ARG A 1015 -46.84 2.84 11.83
CA ARG A 1015 -46.88 4.24 12.28
C ARG A 1015 -45.97 5.18 11.50
N ARG A 1016 -45.06 4.66 10.67
CA ARG A 1016 -44.12 5.48 9.87
C ARG A 1016 -44.85 6.37 8.86
N ALA A 1017 -44.31 7.56 8.62
CA ALA A 1017 -44.90 8.54 7.71
C ALA A 1017 -44.79 8.13 6.23
N VAL A 1018 -43.72 7.43 5.85
CA VAL A 1018 -43.47 7.01 4.46
C VAL A 1018 -43.82 5.55 4.27
N ALA A 1019 -44.67 5.27 3.28
CA ALA A 1019 -45.11 3.92 2.92
C ALA A 1019 -45.49 3.06 4.15
N PRO A 1020 -46.41 3.51 5.03
CA PRO A 1020 -46.83 2.72 6.18
C PRO A 1020 -47.37 1.36 5.72
N GLU A 1021 -46.96 0.30 6.41
CA GLU A 1021 -47.49 -1.03 6.14
C GLU A 1021 -48.98 -1.04 6.43
N ARG A 1022 -49.81 -1.35 5.45
CA ARG A 1022 -51.27 -1.41 5.66
C ARG A 1022 -51.71 -2.67 6.39
N ARG A 1023 -50.83 -3.67 6.45
CA ARG A 1023 -51.10 -4.98 7.04
C ARG A 1023 -49.78 -5.62 7.45
N VAL A 1024 -49.65 -5.90 8.75
CA VAL A 1024 -48.51 -6.66 9.30
C VAL A 1024 -49.02 -8.04 9.71
N ALA A 1025 -48.76 -9.06 8.89
CA ALA A 1025 -49.24 -10.43 9.12
C ALA A 1025 -48.09 -11.35 9.58
N VAL A 1026 -48.25 -11.97 10.74
CA VAL A 1026 -47.33 -12.94 11.34
C VAL A 1026 -47.94 -14.33 11.21
N GLU A 1027 -47.32 -15.20 10.41
CA GLU A 1027 -47.78 -16.57 10.15
C GLU A 1027 -47.20 -17.55 11.17
N THR A 1028 -45.90 -17.40 11.50
CA THR A 1028 -45.21 -18.29 12.44
C THR A 1028 -44.37 -17.53 13.46
N ILE A 1029 -44.31 -18.07 14.68
CA ILE A 1029 -43.45 -17.61 15.77
C ILE A 1029 -42.67 -18.81 16.32
N ASN A 1030 -41.34 -18.76 16.29
CA ASN A 1030 -40.45 -19.86 16.73
C ASN A 1030 -40.83 -21.21 16.07
N SER A 1031 -41.09 -21.18 14.77
CA SER A 1031 -41.51 -22.34 13.94
C SER A 1031 -42.89 -22.94 14.27
N ALA A 1032 -43.68 -22.33 15.17
CA ALA A 1032 -45.06 -22.71 15.45
C ALA A 1032 -46.05 -21.70 14.83
N PRO A 1033 -47.31 -22.10 14.52
CA PRO A 1033 -48.33 -21.15 14.05
C PRO A 1033 -48.53 -20.01 15.06
N ALA A 1034 -48.57 -18.76 14.56
CA ALA A 1034 -48.59 -17.57 15.40
C ALA A 1034 -49.78 -17.54 16.37
N ALA A 1035 -50.97 -17.93 15.91
CA ALA A 1035 -52.19 -17.94 16.72
C ALA A 1035 -52.17 -18.97 17.87
N SER A 1036 -51.36 -20.03 17.78
CA SER A 1036 -51.21 -21.05 18.84
C SER A 1036 -49.93 -20.89 19.66
N SER A 1037 -49.18 -19.81 19.44
CA SER A 1037 -47.91 -19.56 20.11
C SER A 1037 -48.10 -18.97 21.51
N ALA A 1038 -47.13 -19.19 22.40
CA ALA A 1038 -47.11 -18.58 23.73
C ALA A 1038 -47.07 -17.04 23.70
N TYR A 1039 -46.72 -16.45 22.56
CA TYR A 1039 -46.68 -14.99 22.34
C TYR A 1039 -48.00 -14.42 21.80
N ALA A 1040 -49.00 -15.25 21.50
CA ALA A 1040 -50.28 -14.79 20.95
C ALA A 1040 -51.02 -13.78 21.88
N PRO A 1041 -51.12 -14.01 23.21
CA PRO A 1041 -51.76 -13.04 24.10
C PRO A 1041 -51.06 -11.68 24.09
N LEU A 1042 -49.72 -11.68 24.12
CA LEU A 1042 -48.91 -10.45 24.07
C LEU A 1042 -49.13 -9.67 22.77
N LEU A 1043 -49.14 -10.36 21.62
CA LEU A 1043 -49.39 -9.70 20.33
C LEU A 1043 -50.82 -9.16 20.23
N SER A 1044 -51.81 -9.84 20.82
CA SER A 1044 -53.17 -9.31 20.91
C SER A 1044 -53.27 -8.06 21.78
N GLU A 1045 -52.52 -7.96 22.88
CA GLU A 1045 -52.40 -6.71 23.66
C GLU A 1045 -51.77 -5.57 22.86
N LEU A 1046 -50.85 -5.90 21.93
CA LEU A 1046 -50.25 -4.96 20.99
C LEU A 1046 -51.16 -4.62 19.78
N GLY A 1047 -52.38 -5.16 19.74
CA GLY A 1047 -53.40 -4.85 18.73
C GLY A 1047 -53.48 -5.81 17.53
N PHE A 1048 -52.89 -7.01 17.62
CA PHE A 1048 -52.99 -8.03 16.56
C PHE A 1048 -54.25 -8.88 16.71
N ASP A 1049 -54.97 -9.06 15.61
CA ASP A 1049 -56.14 -9.94 15.51
C ASP A 1049 -55.77 -11.31 14.92
N SER A 1050 -56.41 -12.38 15.41
CA SER A 1050 -56.24 -13.73 14.85
C SER A 1050 -57.04 -13.88 13.55
N ASP A 1051 -56.35 -14.16 12.44
CA ASP A 1051 -56.93 -14.43 11.11
C ASP A 1051 -56.36 -15.74 10.54
N ARG A 1052 -57.20 -16.78 10.44
CA ARG A 1052 -56.89 -18.08 9.80
C ARG A 1052 -55.55 -18.71 10.22
N GLY A 1053 -55.21 -18.64 11.51
CA GLY A 1053 -53.98 -19.21 12.07
C GLY A 1053 -52.76 -18.27 12.08
N SER A 1054 -52.90 -17.07 11.49
CA SER A 1054 -51.93 -15.96 11.56
C SER A 1054 -52.41 -14.88 12.53
N LEU A 1055 -51.50 -14.04 13.01
CA LEU A 1055 -51.81 -12.82 13.77
C LEU A 1055 -51.56 -11.61 12.88
N THR A 1056 -52.57 -10.79 12.66
CA THR A 1056 -52.50 -9.63 11.75
C THR A 1056 -52.80 -8.33 12.48
N LEU A 1057 -51.91 -7.35 12.33
CA LEU A 1057 -52.13 -5.97 12.73
C LEU A 1057 -52.57 -5.16 11.50
N TRP A 1058 -53.79 -4.63 11.55
CA TRP A 1058 -54.46 -3.89 10.48
C TRP A 1058 -54.18 -2.40 10.49
#